data_AF-A0A7R5L733-F1
#
_entry.id   AF-A0A7R5L733-F1
#
_cell.length_a   1.000
_cell.length_b   1.000
_cell.length_c   1.000
_cell.angle_alpha   90.00
_cell.angle_beta   90.00
_cell.angle_gamma   90.00
#
_symmetry.space_group_name_H-M   'P 1'
#
loop_
_entity.id
_entity.type
_entity.pdbx_description
1 polymer ?
#
loop_
_entity_poly.entity_id
_entity_poly.type
_entity_poly.pdbx_seq_one_letter_code
_entity_poly.pdbx_strand_id
1 'polypeptide(L)'
;MSLAMEEEEYSRLVMESEPEWLRSEIKRLFQELGETTREKIQAAEYGLAVLEEKQQLKQQYEELELEYETIRTEMEQLKEAFGQAHTNHKKVAADGESREETLIQESATKEEYYMKKVMELQTELKQIRNVLANTQSENERLNSVSQELKEVNQNVEIQRARLRDDIKEYKFREARLLQDYTELEEENICLQKQVSVLKQNQVEFEGLKHEIKRLEEETEFLNSQLEDAIRLKEISERQLEEALETLKTEREQKNNLRKELSHYMNINDSMYNSHLNISLDGLKFSDEATEPNNDEIMNGFEQNCLSKLSNGKNSTSTPKKNESFPPAPSLVSDLLSELNISEIQKLKQQLVQMEREKVNLLTTLQESQKQLENTRGALSEQHEKVGRLTENLNAMKKLQASKEHQSALDNEKDRDSHEDGDYYEVDINGPEILECKYKVAMAETTDLKEELKNLKAKYKECESKYEEEKSRYETENQALTEKITSLEKSSRHDREQVARLEKELKKVSDVAGETQGSLSVAQDELVTFSEELANLYHHVCMCNNETPNRVMLDYYKEGKGGRSSPEAKGRRSPILLSKGLLTIELGKAENGSGDSSPSPVSSLPSPVSDPRKEPMNIYNLIAIIRDQIKHLQAAVDRTTELSRQRVATQELGPAVDKDKEALMEEILKLKSLLSTKREQIATLRTVLKANKQTAEVALANLKSKYENEKAMVTETMMKLRNELKALKEDAATFSSLRAMFATR
;
A
#
# COMPACT_ATOMS: atom_id res chain seq x y z
N MET A 1 -61.54 -221.38 2.77
CA MET A 1 -61.29 -221.99 1.45
C MET A 1 -61.73 -220.96 0.42
N SER A 2 -60.76 -220.38 -0.31
CA SER A 2 -60.85 -219.54 -1.53
C SER A 2 -61.84 -218.37 -1.60
N LEU A 3 -61.53 -217.17 -2.07
CA LEU A 3 -60.39 -216.52 -2.76
C LEU A 3 -60.84 -215.03 -2.75
N ALA A 4 -60.20 -214.04 -2.13
CA ALA A 4 -58.84 -213.51 -2.32
C ALA A 4 -58.55 -213.07 -3.77
N MET A 5 -58.26 -211.78 -3.93
CA MET A 5 -58.02 -210.98 -5.15
C MET A 5 -59.28 -210.39 -5.79
N GLU A 6 -59.61 -209.11 -5.51
CA GLU A 6 -60.01 -208.10 -6.53
C GLU A 6 -60.56 -206.76 -6.01
N GLU A 7 -60.54 -206.45 -4.72
CA GLU A 7 -60.89 -205.08 -4.24
C GLU A 7 -59.75 -204.38 -3.48
N GLU A 8 -58.51 -204.73 -3.82
CA GLU A 8 -57.28 -204.12 -3.29
C GLU A 8 -56.70 -203.02 -4.21
N GLU A 9 -57.39 -202.68 -5.31
CA GLU A 9 -56.87 -201.77 -6.35
C GLU A 9 -57.53 -200.36 -6.38
N TYR A 10 -58.71 -200.18 -5.75
CA TYR A 10 -59.38 -198.86 -5.74
C TYR A 10 -58.89 -197.93 -4.61
N SER A 11 -58.31 -198.48 -3.54
CA SER A 11 -57.78 -197.72 -2.39
C SER A 11 -56.35 -197.19 -2.59
N ARG A 12 -55.65 -197.56 -3.67
CA ARG A 12 -54.29 -197.07 -3.97
C ARG A 12 -54.26 -195.75 -4.75
N LEU A 13 -55.27 -195.44 -5.58
CA LEU A 13 -55.23 -194.24 -6.43
C LEU A 13 -55.68 -192.94 -5.74
N VAL A 14 -56.38 -193.01 -4.61
CA VAL A 14 -56.96 -191.81 -3.94
C VAL A 14 -56.04 -191.23 -2.85
N MET A 15 -55.04 -191.98 -2.39
CA MET A 15 -54.14 -191.56 -1.30
C MET A 15 -52.84 -190.87 -1.77
N GLU A 16 -52.54 -190.84 -3.08
CA GLU A 16 -51.29 -190.26 -3.61
C GLU A 16 -51.45 -188.84 -4.21
N SER A 17 -52.67 -188.31 -4.35
CA SER A 17 -52.93 -187.04 -5.09
C SER A 17 -53.15 -185.79 -4.24
N GLU A 18 -53.44 -185.93 -2.94
CA GLU A 18 -53.79 -184.81 -2.04
C GLU A 18 -52.58 -184.03 -1.46
N PRO A 19 -51.43 -184.65 -1.14
CA PRO A 19 -50.26 -183.95 -0.61
C PRO A 19 -49.51 -183.10 -1.65
N GLU A 20 -49.56 -183.47 -2.93
CA GLU A 20 -48.84 -182.79 -4.02
C GLU A 20 -49.51 -181.49 -4.46
N TRP A 21 -50.85 -181.42 -4.38
CA TRP A 21 -51.61 -180.20 -4.66
C TRP A 21 -51.35 -179.13 -3.59
N LEU A 22 -51.39 -179.50 -2.31
CA LEU A 22 -51.08 -178.57 -1.20
C LEU A 22 -49.65 -178.04 -1.27
N ARG A 23 -48.67 -178.86 -1.67
CA ARG A 23 -47.27 -178.41 -1.87
C ARG A 23 -47.14 -177.44 -3.05
N SER A 24 -47.88 -177.68 -4.13
CA SER A 24 -47.90 -176.79 -5.30
C SER A 24 -48.58 -175.45 -4.99
N GLU A 25 -49.64 -175.47 -4.18
CA GLU A 25 -50.36 -174.27 -3.75
C GLU A 25 -49.55 -173.44 -2.74
N ILE A 26 -48.83 -174.09 -1.80
CA ILE A 26 -47.86 -173.41 -0.94
C ILE A 26 -46.77 -172.75 -1.78
N LYS A 27 -46.27 -173.41 -2.82
CA LYS A 27 -45.26 -172.85 -3.72
C LYS A 27 -45.79 -171.64 -4.51
N ARG A 28 -47.05 -171.69 -4.98
CA ARG A 28 -47.73 -170.57 -5.64
C ARG A 28 -47.88 -169.38 -4.69
N LEU A 29 -48.38 -169.61 -3.48
CA LEU A 29 -48.54 -168.57 -2.45
C LEU A 29 -47.19 -167.98 -2.01
N PHE A 30 -46.13 -168.78 -1.92
CA PHE A 30 -44.78 -168.27 -1.65
C PHE A 30 -44.26 -167.38 -2.77
N GLN A 31 -44.55 -167.73 -4.02
CA GLN A 31 -44.15 -166.95 -5.18
C GLN A 31 -44.96 -165.64 -5.28
N GLU A 32 -46.27 -165.70 -5.05
CA GLU A 32 -47.15 -164.53 -5.01
C GLU A 32 -46.83 -163.61 -3.82
N LEU A 33 -46.48 -164.17 -2.65
CA LEU A 33 -45.97 -163.40 -1.50
C LEU A 33 -44.61 -162.77 -1.82
N GLY A 34 -43.73 -163.48 -2.53
CA GLY A 34 -42.44 -162.97 -2.99
C GLY A 34 -42.58 -161.83 -4.00
N GLU A 35 -43.50 -161.97 -4.95
CA GLU A 35 -43.86 -160.93 -5.94
C GLU A 35 -44.48 -159.71 -5.26
N THR A 36 -45.45 -159.90 -4.37
CA THR A 36 -46.06 -158.83 -3.58
C THR A 36 -45.03 -158.11 -2.70
N THR A 37 -44.09 -158.86 -2.11
CA THR A 37 -43.00 -158.28 -1.30
C THR A 37 -42.04 -157.48 -2.16
N ARG A 38 -41.68 -157.99 -3.35
CA ARG A 38 -40.84 -157.28 -4.32
C ARG A 38 -41.52 -156.01 -4.83
N GLU A 39 -42.81 -156.06 -5.14
CA GLU A 39 -43.60 -154.89 -5.54
C GLU A 39 -43.73 -153.86 -4.42
N LYS A 40 -43.90 -154.33 -3.17
CA LYS A 40 -43.91 -153.44 -1.99
C LYS A 40 -42.56 -152.78 -1.76
N ILE A 41 -41.45 -153.51 -1.94
CA ILE A 41 -40.10 -152.96 -1.87
C ILE A 41 -39.90 -151.95 -3.00
N GLN A 42 -40.26 -152.30 -4.23
CA GLN A 42 -40.14 -151.43 -5.40
C GLN A 42 -41.00 -150.15 -5.25
N ALA A 43 -42.21 -150.24 -4.70
CA ALA A 43 -43.03 -149.07 -4.40
C ALA A 43 -42.45 -148.21 -3.27
N ALA A 44 -41.80 -148.81 -2.27
CA ALA A 44 -41.08 -148.08 -1.22
C ALA A 44 -39.82 -147.39 -1.76
N GLU A 45 -39.08 -148.03 -2.66
CA GLU A 45 -37.93 -147.45 -3.36
C GLU A 45 -38.34 -146.27 -4.24
N TYR A 46 -39.42 -146.41 -5.03
CA TYR A 46 -39.99 -145.29 -5.78
C TYR A 46 -40.55 -144.21 -4.86
N GLY A 47 -41.18 -144.57 -3.74
CA GLY A 47 -41.68 -143.63 -2.75
C GLY A 47 -40.54 -142.83 -2.10
N LEU A 48 -39.40 -143.48 -1.80
CA LEU A 48 -38.21 -142.84 -1.27
C LEU A 48 -37.57 -141.90 -2.31
N ALA A 49 -37.42 -142.36 -3.56
CA ALA A 49 -36.90 -141.53 -4.65
C ALA A 49 -37.76 -140.27 -4.88
N VAL A 50 -39.09 -140.40 -4.82
CA VAL A 50 -40.02 -139.25 -4.92
C VAL A 50 -39.90 -138.32 -3.71
N LEU A 51 -39.68 -138.85 -2.50
CA LEU A 51 -39.45 -138.03 -1.30
C LEU A 51 -38.10 -137.29 -1.36
N GLU A 52 -37.05 -137.93 -1.88
CA GLU A 52 -35.75 -137.32 -2.12
C GLU A 52 -35.84 -136.22 -3.19
N GLU A 53 -36.49 -136.47 -4.32
CA GLU A 53 -36.76 -135.46 -5.35
C GLU A 53 -37.59 -134.30 -4.80
N LYS A 54 -38.63 -134.58 -4.00
CA LYS A 54 -39.43 -133.54 -3.33
C LYS A 54 -38.59 -132.72 -2.37
N GLN A 55 -37.71 -133.36 -1.58
CA GLN A 55 -36.84 -132.67 -0.64
C GLN A 55 -35.83 -131.79 -1.40
N GLN A 56 -35.27 -132.28 -2.49
CA GLN A 56 -34.35 -131.54 -3.33
C GLN A 56 -35.03 -130.36 -4.05
N LEU A 57 -36.25 -130.55 -4.57
CA LEU A 57 -37.06 -129.46 -5.12
C LEU A 57 -37.40 -128.41 -4.07
N LYS A 58 -37.73 -128.85 -2.85
CA LYS A 58 -38.05 -127.93 -1.76
C LYS A 58 -36.83 -127.10 -1.38
N GLN A 59 -35.65 -127.72 -1.30
CA GLN A 59 -34.41 -127.01 -1.05
C GLN A 59 -34.10 -125.99 -2.16
N GLN A 60 -34.23 -126.39 -3.43
CA GLN A 60 -34.05 -125.47 -4.56
C GLN A 60 -35.06 -124.31 -4.54
N TYR A 61 -36.30 -124.57 -4.13
CA TYR A 61 -37.31 -123.52 -3.98
C TYR A 61 -36.96 -122.55 -2.85
N GLU A 62 -36.55 -123.07 -1.69
CA GLU A 62 -36.12 -122.26 -0.53
C GLU A 62 -34.88 -121.42 -0.89
N GLU A 63 -33.90 -121.99 -1.61
CA GLU A 63 -32.73 -121.28 -2.13
C GLU A 63 -33.14 -120.17 -3.12
N LEU A 64 -34.03 -120.46 -4.08
CA LEU A 64 -34.52 -119.49 -5.05
C LEU A 64 -35.35 -118.37 -4.40
N GLU A 65 -36.12 -118.68 -3.36
CA GLU A 65 -36.89 -117.69 -2.59
C GLU A 65 -35.95 -116.77 -1.79
N LEU A 66 -34.87 -117.31 -1.22
CA LEU A 66 -33.83 -116.53 -0.55
C LEU A 66 -33.07 -115.64 -1.54
N GLU A 67 -32.72 -116.15 -2.72
CA GLU A 67 -32.11 -115.35 -3.80
C GLU A 67 -33.06 -114.24 -4.27
N TYR A 68 -34.35 -114.54 -4.44
CA TYR A 68 -35.36 -113.56 -4.83
C TYR A 68 -35.49 -112.44 -3.80
N GLU A 69 -35.60 -112.77 -2.50
CA GLU A 69 -35.67 -111.77 -1.44
C GLU A 69 -34.37 -110.96 -1.33
N THR A 70 -33.21 -111.59 -1.54
CA THR A 70 -31.91 -110.89 -1.59
C THR A 70 -31.89 -109.87 -2.72
N ILE A 71 -32.19 -110.28 -3.96
CA ILE A 71 -32.25 -109.38 -5.13
C ILE A 71 -33.28 -108.27 -4.93
N ARG A 72 -34.42 -108.58 -4.31
CA ARG A 72 -35.45 -107.57 -3.99
C ARG A 72 -34.93 -106.51 -3.03
N THR A 73 -34.23 -106.92 -1.97
CA THR A 73 -33.64 -105.96 -1.01
C THR A 73 -32.53 -105.13 -1.64
N GLU A 74 -31.66 -105.73 -2.47
CA GLU A 74 -30.63 -105.01 -3.22
C GLU A 74 -31.25 -104.01 -4.21
N MET A 75 -32.32 -104.39 -4.89
CA MET A 75 -33.06 -103.50 -5.80
C MET A 75 -33.64 -102.29 -5.04
N GLU A 76 -34.18 -102.50 -3.84
CA GLU A 76 -34.73 -101.42 -3.04
C GLU A 76 -33.64 -100.48 -2.51
N GLN A 77 -32.52 -101.02 -2.03
CA GLN A 77 -31.33 -100.23 -1.65
C GLN A 77 -30.78 -99.43 -2.84
N LEU A 78 -30.75 -100.02 -4.04
CA LEU A 78 -30.28 -99.34 -5.24
C LEU A 78 -31.22 -98.20 -5.66
N LYS A 79 -32.54 -98.40 -5.56
CA LYS A 79 -33.52 -97.32 -5.80
C LYS A 79 -33.35 -96.17 -4.81
N GLU A 80 -33.16 -96.49 -3.52
CA GLU A 80 -32.95 -95.47 -2.49
C GLU A 80 -31.66 -94.69 -2.75
N ALA A 81 -30.55 -95.39 -3.01
CA ALA A 81 -29.27 -94.76 -3.35
C ALA A 81 -29.38 -93.89 -4.61
N PHE A 82 -30.10 -94.34 -5.63
CA PHE A 82 -30.35 -93.55 -6.83
C PHE A 82 -31.22 -92.30 -6.54
N GLY A 83 -32.26 -92.44 -5.72
CA GLY A 83 -33.10 -91.31 -5.29
C GLY A 83 -32.31 -90.27 -4.49
N GLN A 84 -31.46 -90.72 -3.57
CA GLN A 84 -30.55 -89.86 -2.82
C GLN A 84 -29.52 -89.18 -3.73
N ALA A 85 -28.89 -89.91 -4.65
CA ALA A 85 -27.94 -89.35 -5.61
C ALA A 85 -28.61 -88.29 -6.52
N HIS A 86 -29.81 -88.56 -7.03
CA HIS A 86 -30.57 -87.64 -7.87
C HIS A 86 -30.98 -86.37 -7.14
N THR A 87 -31.47 -86.50 -5.90
CA THR A 87 -31.83 -85.35 -5.07
C THR A 87 -30.61 -84.52 -4.66
N ASN A 88 -29.49 -85.16 -4.33
CA ASN A 88 -28.23 -84.48 -4.04
C ASN A 88 -27.71 -83.74 -5.28
N HIS A 89 -27.74 -84.36 -6.46
CA HIS A 89 -27.33 -83.69 -7.70
C HIS A 89 -28.21 -82.47 -8.00
N LYS A 90 -29.53 -82.57 -7.81
CA LYS A 90 -30.44 -81.42 -7.95
C LYS A 90 -30.12 -80.29 -6.97
N LYS A 91 -29.84 -80.62 -5.71
CA LYS A 91 -29.46 -79.60 -4.69
C LYS A 91 -28.13 -78.93 -5.05
N VAL A 92 -27.11 -79.70 -5.41
CA VAL A 92 -25.80 -79.14 -5.80
C VAL A 92 -25.90 -78.26 -7.05
N ALA A 93 -26.73 -78.65 -8.03
CA ALA A 93 -27.00 -77.81 -9.20
C ALA A 93 -27.68 -76.49 -8.82
N ALA A 94 -28.73 -76.55 -7.99
CA ALA A 94 -29.44 -75.36 -7.51
C ALA A 94 -28.54 -74.43 -6.66
N ASP A 95 -27.71 -74.99 -5.78
CA ASP A 95 -26.72 -74.24 -5.00
C ASP A 95 -25.66 -73.61 -5.91
N GLY A 96 -25.28 -74.31 -6.99
CA GLY A 96 -24.39 -73.80 -8.04
C GLY A 96 -24.98 -72.59 -8.77
N GLU A 97 -26.24 -72.70 -9.22
CA GLU A 97 -26.99 -71.62 -9.87
C GLU A 97 -27.17 -70.41 -8.95
N SER A 98 -27.58 -70.62 -7.69
CA SER A 98 -27.75 -69.54 -6.70
C SER A 98 -26.44 -68.81 -6.40
N ARG A 99 -25.32 -69.55 -6.33
CA ARG A 99 -24.00 -68.94 -6.16
C ARG A 99 -23.59 -68.12 -7.39
N GLU A 100 -23.84 -68.62 -8.59
CA GLU A 100 -23.57 -67.88 -9.83
C GLU A 100 -24.42 -66.60 -9.90
N GLU A 101 -25.71 -66.68 -9.60
CA GLU A 101 -26.62 -65.53 -9.54
C GLU A 101 -26.13 -64.48 -8.52
N THR A 102 -25.69 -64.92 -7.34
CA THR A 102 -25.12 -64.02 -6.32
C THR A 102 -23.86 -63.31 -6.82
N LEU A 103 -22.96 -64.03 -7.50
CA LEU A 103 -21.74 -63.44 -8.06
C LEU A 103 -22.04 -62.45 -9.19
N ILE A 104 -23.02 -62.75 -10.04
CA ILE A 104 -23.48 -61.83 -11.11
C ILE A 104 -24.08 -60.57 -10.48
N GLN A 105 -24.91 -60.70 -9.45
CA GLN A 105 -25.51 -59.58 -8.75
C GLN A 105 -24.46 -58.71 -8.04
N GLU A 106 -23.47 -59.33 -7.39
CA GLU A 106 -22.34 -58.61 -6.79
C GLU A 106 -21.52 -57.87 -7.86
N SER A 107 -21.28 -58.50 -9.02
CA SER A 107 -20.60 -57.85 -10.15
C SER A 107 -21.39 -56.65 -10.69
N ALA A 108 -22.70 -56.79 -10.87
CA ALA A 108 -23.57 -55.74 -11.38
C ALA A 108 -23.65 -54.54 -10.42
N THR A 109 -23.82 -54.80 -9.11
CA THR A 109 -23.86 -53.74 -8.09
C THR A 109 -22.52 -53.01 -7.97
N LYS A 110 -21.40 -53.72 -8.10
CA LYS A 110 -20.06 -53.13 -8.12
C LYS A 110 -19.82 -52.29 -9.37
N GLU A 111 -20.28 -52.76 -10.54
CA GLU A 111 -20.24 -51.99 -11.79
C GLU A 111 -21.06 -50.71 -11.69
N GLU A 112 -22.29 -50.78 -11.19
CA GLU A 112 -23.16 -49.62 -10.97
C GLU A 112 -22.51 -48.60 -10.02
N TYR A 113 -21.91 -49.07 -8.92
CA TYR A 113 -21.20 -48.22 -7.98
C TYR A 113 -20.04 -47.47 -8.64
N TYR A 114 -19.19 -48.16 -9.41
CA TYR A 114 -18.07 -47.51 -10.09
C TYR A 114 -18.53 -46.60 -11.21
N MET A 115 -19.58 -46.96 -11.96
CA MET A 115 -20.17 -46.11 -12.98
C MET A 115 -20.66 -44.79 -12.38
N LYS A 116 -21.41 -44.87 -11.27
CA LYS A 116 -21.86 -43.69 -10.53
C LYS A 116 -20.67 -42.85 -10.05
N LYS A 117 -19.64 -43.47 -9.47
CA LYS A 117 -18.46 -42.75 -8.99
C LYS A 117 -17.69 -42.05 -10.11
N VAL A 118 -17.60 -42.68 -11.29
CA VAL A 118 -16.98 -42.05 -12.48
C VAL A 118 -17.79 -40.84 -12.92
N MET A 119 -19.12 -40.93 -12.97
CA MET A 119 -19.98 -39.79 -13.33
C MET A 119 -19.88 -38.64 -12.34
N GLU A 120 -19.85 -38.92 -11.03
CA GLU A 120 -19.62 -37.91 -9.98
C GLU A 120 -18.29 -37.20 -10.20
N LEU A 121 -17.19 -37.94 -10.36
CA LEU A 121 -15.85 -37.37 -10.57
C LEU A 121 -15.74 -36.57 -11.87
N GLN A 122 -16.40 -37.01 -12.95
CA GLN A 122 -16.46 -36.26 -14.20
C GLN A 122 -17.20 -34.93 -14.05
N THR A 123 -18.28 -34.93 -13.26
CA THR A 123 -19.08 -33.72 -12.98
C THR A 123 -18.30 -32.75 -12.10
N GLU A 124 -17.66 -33.24 -11.03
CA GLU A 124 -16.77 -32.47 -10.17
C GLU A 124 -15.61 -31.86 -10.97
N LEU A 125 -14.96 -32.62 -11.85
CA LEU A 125 -13.90 -32.12 -12.74
C LEU A 125 -14.39 -31.00 -13.66
N LYS A 126 -15.59 -31.15 -14.24
CA LYS A 126 -16.18 -30.11 -15.09
C LYS A 126 -16.49 -28.85 -14.28
N GLN A 127 -17.02 -29.00 -13.07
CA GLN A 127 -17.33 -27.88 -12.18
C GLN A 127 -16.05 -27.14 -11.75
N ILE A 128 -15.00 -27.86 -11.35
CA ILE A 128 -13.71 -27.27 -10.98
C ILE A 128 -13.09 -26.52 -12.17
N ARG A 129 -13.14 -27.08 -13.39
CA ARG A 129 -12.65 -26.39 -14.59
C ARG A 129 -13.39 -25.08 -14.86
N ASN A 130 -14.70 -25.06 -14.68
CA ASN A 130 -15.49 -23.83 -14.84
C ASN A 130 -15.15 -22.78 -13.78
N VAL A 131 -15.00 -23.19 -12.51
CA VAL A 131 -14.59 -22.29 -11.43
C VAL A 131 -13.19 -21.72 -11.68
N LEU A 132 -12.26 -22.55 -12.16
CA LEU A 132 -10.91 -22.13 -12.53
C LEU A 132 -10.93 -21.09 -13.66
N ALA A 133 -11.69 -21.34 -14.73
CA ALA A 133 -11.82 -20.41 -15.84
C ALA A 133 -12.43 -19.07 -15.41
N ASN A 134 -13.48 -19.10 -14.58
CA ASN A 134 -14.10 -17.89 -14.03
C ASN A 134 -13.11 -17.11 -13.15
N THR A 135 -12.40 -17.80 -12.25
CA THR A 135 -11.38 -17.18 -11.39
C THR A 135 -10.24 -16.58 -12.21
N GLN A 136 -9.83 -17.23 -13.30
CA GLN A 136 -8.83 -16.69 -14.21
C GLN A 136 -9.31 -15.41 -14.90
N SER A 137 -10.54 -15.40 -15.43
CA SER A 137 -11.11 -14.20 -16.05
C SER A 137 -11.27 -13.03 -15.07
N GLU A 138 -11.61 -13.31 -13.81
CA GLU A 138 -11.71 -12.29 -12.78
C GLU A 138 -10.33 -11.74 -12.39
N ASN A 139 -9.30 -12.59 -12.33
CA ASN A 139 -7.92 -12.14 -12.13
C ASN A 139 -7.43 -11.25 -13.27
N GLU A 140 -7.73 -11.60 -14.53
CA GLU A 140 -7.39 -10.77 -15.69
C GLU A 140 -8.08 -9.41 -15.60
N ARG A 141 -9.38 -9.39 -15.26
CA ARG A 141 -10.15 -8.15 -15.05
C ARG A 141 -9.57 -7.30 -13.91
N LEU A 142 -9.26 -7.89 -12.76
CA LEU A 142 -8.64 -7.19 -11.62
C LEU A 142 -7.25 -6.65 -11.97
N ASN A 143 -6.49 -7.37 -12.79
CA ASN A 143 -5.19 -6.91 -13.27
C ASN A 143 -5.32 -5.68 -14.19
N SER A 144 -6.31 -5.67 -15.09
CA SER A 144 -6.62 -4.48 -15.91
C SER A 144 -6.99 -3.27 -15.06
N VAL A 145 -7.87 -3.44 -14.07
CA VAL A 145 -8.24 -2.35 -13.14
C VAL A 145 -7.04 -1.85 -12.34
N SER A 146 -6.17 -2.77 -11.88
CA SER A 146 -4.93 -2.43 -11.19
C SER A 146 -3.99 -1.59 -12.07
N GLN A 147 -3.90 -1.90 -13.36
CA GLN A 147 -3.12 -1.14 -14.32
C GLN A 147 -3.71 0.26 -14.56
N GLU A 148 -5.02 0.36 -14.78
CA GLU A 148 -5.72 1.65 -14.92
C GLU A 148 -5.51 2.53 -13.69
N LEU A 149 -5.62 1.98 -12.48
CA LEU A 149 -5.35 2.71 -11.24
C LEU A 149 -3.91 3.20 -11.13
N LYS A 150 -2.93 2.42 -11.61
CA LYS A 150 -1.52 2.84 -11.65
C LYS A 150 -1.33 4.01 -12.63
N GLU A 151 -1.94 3.97 -13.79
CA GLU A 151 -1.87 5.04 -14.79
C GLU A 151 -2.54 6.33 -14.28
N VAL A 152 -3.71 6.22 -13.66
CA VAL A 152 -4.39 7.36 -13.01
C VAL A 152 -3.52 7.95 -11.91
N ASN A 153 -2.91 7.11 -11.07
CA ASN A 153 -2.01 7.57 -10.02
C ASN A 153 -0.82 8.34 -10.61
N GLN A 154 -0.14 7.78 -11.61
CA GLN A 154 0.97 8.44 -12.30
C GLN A 154 0.55 9.79 -12.88
N ASN A 155 -0.62 9.88 -13.49
CA ASN A 155 -1.17 11.14 -14.02
C ASN A 155 -1.40 12.18 -12.91
N VAL A 156 -1.95 11.77 -11.77
CA VAL A 156 -2.12 12.63 -10.59
C VAL A 156 -0.77 13.10 -10.05
N GLU A 157 0.25 12.23 -10.03
CA GLU A 157 1.60 12.63 -9.61
C GLU A 157 2.23 13.67 -10.53
N ILE A 158 2.04 13.53 -11.84
CA ILE A 158 2.49 14.50 -12.84
C ILE A 158 1.77 15.84 -12.65
N GLN A 159 0.45 15.83 -12.46
CA GLN A 159 -0.32 17.05 -12.18
C GLN A 159 0.15 17.72 -10.87
N ARG A 160 0.37 16.94 -9.81
CA ARG A 160 0.91 17.43 -8.53
C ARG A 160 2.31 18.03 -8.69
N ALA A 161 3.14 17.51 -9.59
CA ALA A 161 4.44 18.09 -9.90
C ALA A 161 4.28 19.44 -10.62
N ARG A 162 3.44 19.51 -11.67
CA ARG A 162 3.16 20.75 -12.41
C ARG A 162 2.63 21.86 -11.51
N LEU A 163 1.62 21.57 -10.69
CA LEU A 163 1.08 22.55 -9.74
C LEU A 163 2.14 23.05 -8.73
N ARG A 164 3.11 22.21 -8.35
CA ARG A 164 4.22 22.64 -7.49
C ARG A 164 5.17 23.59 -8.21
N ASP A 165 5.37 23.41 -9.51
CA ASP A 165 6.20 24.31 -10.31
C ASP A 165 5.47 25.62 -10.59
N ASP A 166 4.17 25.60 -10.89
CA ASP A 166 3.34 26.81 -11.02
C ASP A 166 3.36 27.64 -9.72
N ILE A 167 3.23 27.00 -8.56
CA ILE A 167 3.34 27.68 -7.26
C ILE A 167 4.71 28.35 -7.08
N LYS A 168 5.81 27.71 -7.53
CA LYS A 168 7.14 28.32 -7.46
C LYS A 168 7.25 29.53 -8.39
N GLU A 169 6.71 29.42 -9.59
CA GLU A 169 6.68 30.53 -10.55
C GLU A 169 5.89 31.72 -10.01
N TYR A 170 4.70 31.48 -9.44
CA TYR A 170 3.91 32.54 -8.82
C TYR A 170 4.63 33.20 -7.66
N LYS A 171 5.31 32.43 -6.79
CA LYS A 171 6.13 32.99 -5.70
C LYS A 171 7.28 33.83 -6.22
N PHE A 172 7.95 33.40 -7.29
CA PHE A 172 9.02 34.16 -7.90
C PHE A 172 8.50 35.48 -8.51
N ARG A 173 7.36 35.42 -9.20
CA ARG A 173 6.70 36.59 -9.76
C ARG A 173 6.23 37.57 -8.69
N GLU A 174 5.65 37.08 -7.60
CA GLU A 174 5.23 37.87 -6.45
C GLU A 174 6.42 38.57 -5.80
N ALA A 175 7.52 37.85 -5.55
CA ALA A 175 8.74 38.43 -5.00
C ALA A 175 9.30 39.56 -5.89
N ARG A 176 9.27 39.38 -7.22
CA ARG A 176 9.67 40.42 -8.17
C ARG A 176 8.77 41.65 -8.13
N LEU A 177 7.45 41.44 -8.11
CA LEU A 177 6.50 42.56 -8.03
C LEU A 177 6.62 43.33 -6.71
N LEU A 178 6.91 42.64 -5.61
CA LEU A 178 7.19 43.28 -4.32
C LEU A 178 8.46 44.12 -4.36
N GLN A 179 9.49 43.64 -5.06
CA GLN A 179 10.72 44.42 -5.28
C GLN A 179 10.41 45.68 -6.10
N ASP A 180 9.74 45.55 -7.25
CA ASP A 180 9.38 46.68 -8.10
C ASP A 180 8.53 47.72 -7.32
N TYR A 181 7.61 47.24 -6.47
CA TYR A 181 6.80 48.11 -5.61
C TYR A 181 7.66 48.86 -4.57
N THR A 182 8.64 48.18 -3.97
CA THR A 182 9.58 48.80 -3.02
C THR A 182 10.43 49.88 -3.72
N GLU A 183 10.93 49.61 -4.92
CA GLU A 183 11.69 50.57 -5.72
C GLU A 183 10.84 51.82 -6.06
N LEU A 184 9.58 51.62 -6.44
CA LEU A 184 8.65 52.73 -6.68
C LEU A 184 8.32 53.54 -5.41
N GLU A 185 8.20 52.90 -4.25
CA GLU A 185 8.01 53.59 -2.98
C GLU A 185 9.24 54.45 -2.63
N GLU A 186 10.45 53.93 -2.85
CA GLU A 186 11.70 54.67 -2.65
C GLU A 186 11.80 55.89 -3.58
N GLU A 187 11.49 55.73 -4.87
CA GLU A 187 11.42 56.84 -5.83
C GLU A 187 10.39 57.89 -5.41
N ASN A 188 9.21 57.47 -4.96
CA ASN A 188 8.17 58.39 -4.48
C ASN A 188 8.64 59.20 -3.28
N ILE A 189 9.27 58.54 -2.29
CA ILE A 189 9.86 59.20 -1.13
C ILE A 189 10.92 60.21 -1.57
N CYS A 190 11.77 59.87 -2.55
CA CYS A 190 12.78 60.78 -3.07
C CYS A 190 12.17 62.01 -3.75
N LEU A 191 11.12 61.81 -4.56
CA LEU A 191 10.39 62.91 -5.19
C LEU A 191 9.70 63.81 -4.15
N GLN A 192 9.06 63.23 -3.14
CA GLN A 192 8.44 64.01 -2.04
C GLN A 192 9.48 64.84 -1.27
N LYS A 193 10.67 64.28 -1.02
CA LYS A 193 11.80 65.03 -0.43
C LYS A 193 12.23 66.18 -1.33
N GLN A 194 12.39 65.95 -2.63
CA GLN A 194 12.77 66.99 -3.58
C GLN A 194 11.73 68.12 -3.64
N VAL A 195 10.44 67.78 -3.70
CA VAL A 195 9.34 68.75 -3.65
C VAL A 195 9.36 69.56 -2.35
N SER A 196 9.64 68.92 -1.22
CA SER A 196 9.73 69.61 0.07
C SER A 196 10.89 70.61 0.11
N VAL A 197 12.06 70.23 -0.41
CA VAL A 197 13.22 71.12 -0.56
C VAL A 197 12.89 72.29 -1.48
N LEU A 198 12.24 72.04 -2.63
CA LEU A 198 11.84 73.11 -3.55
C LEU A 198 10.86 74.09 -2.91
N LYS A 199 9.90 73.59 -2.12
CA LYS A 199 8.97 74.44 -1.35
C LYS A 199 9.72 75.28 -0.31
N GLN A 200 10.68 74.70 0.40
CA GLN A 200 11.52 75.43 1.33
C GLN A 200 12.31 76.55 0.61
N ASN A 201 12.99 76.22 -0.48
CA ASN A 201 13.74 77.19 -1.28
C ASN A 201 12.83 78.31 -1.84
N GLN A 202 11.58 77.99 -2.19
CA GLN A 202 10.61 78.99 -2.63
C GLN A 202 10.26 79.99 -1.52
N VAL A 203 10.08 79.51 -0.28
CA VAL A 203 9.84 80.38 0.88
C VAL A 203 11.08 81.26 1.16
N GLU A 204 12.28 80.68 1.09
CA GLU A 204 13.54 81.43 1.24
C GLU A 204 13.69 82.50 0.15
N PHE A 205 13.34 82.19 -1.09
CA PHE A 205 13.36 83.14 -2.20
C PHE A 205 12.39 84.31 -2.00
N GLU A 206 11.13 84.05 -1.60
CA GLU A 206 10.18 85.14 -1.28
C GLU A 206 10.66 85.96 -0.08
N GLY A 207 11.29 85.33 0.91
CA GLY A 207 11.94 86.03 2.03
C GLY A 207 13.03 86.99 1.58
N LEU A 208 13.94 86.54 0.71
CA LEU A 208 14.99 87.38 0.12
C LEU A 208 14.42 88.50 -0.74
N LYS A 209 13.35 88.24 -1.49
CA LYS A 209 12.68 89.26 -2.30
C LYS A 209 12.05 90.36 -1.43
N HIS A 210 11.43 90.00 -0.31
CA HIS A 210 10.96 90.99 0.66
C HIS A 210 12.11 91.81 1.26
N GLU A 211 13.23 91.16 1.55
CA GLU A 211 14.42 91.84 2.07
C GLU A 211 15.05 92.80 1.06
N ILE A 212 15.16 92.40 -0.21
CA ILE A 212 15.60 93.28 -1.31
C ILE A 212 14.69 94.50 -1.41
N LYS A 213 13.36 94.29 -1.40
CA LYS A 213 12.41 95.40 -1.48
C LYS A 213 12.55 96.38 -0.31
N ARG A 214 12.75 95.86 0.91
CA ARG A 214 13.01 96.69 2.10
C ARG A 214 14.28 97.54 1.93
N LEU A 215 15.35 96.94 1.40
CA LEU A 215 16.60 97.65 1.12
C LEU A 215 16.46 98.68 -0.02
N GLU A 216 15.65 98.40 -1.03
CA GLU A 216 15.31 99.35 -2.10
C GLU A 216 14.55 100.57 -1.52
N GLU A 217 13.53 100.35 -0.69
CA GLU A 217 12.79 101.41 0.00
C GLU A 217 13.71 102.25 0.91
N GLU A 218 14.64 101.62 1.63
CA GLU A 218 15.67 102.30 2.43
C GLU A 218 16.61 103.14 1.56
N THR A 219 17.00 102.62 0.39
CA THR A 219 17.85 103.32 -0.59
C THR A 219 17.12 104.53 -1.18
N GLU A 220 15.86 104.39 -1.56
CA GLU A 220 15.02 105.50 -2.07
C GLU A 220 14.87 106.61 -1.03
N PHE A 221 14.65 106.25 0.24
CA PHE A 221 14.56 107.20 1.33
C PHE A 221 15.88 107.97 1.54
N LEU A 222 17.02 107.27 1.53
CA LEU A 222 18.34 107.90 1.61
C LEU A 222 18.61 108.81 0.40
N ASN A 223 18.22 108.41 -0.81
CA ASN A 223 18.32 109.24 -2.01
C ASN A 223 17.47 110.50 -1.90
N SER A 224 16.24 110.42 -1.40
CA SER A 224 15.40 111.61 -1.14
C SER A 224 16.06 112.57 -0.15
N GLN A 225 16.65 112.05 0.93
CA GLN A 225 17.39 112.89 1.89
C GLN A 225 18.63 113.53 1.25
N LEU A 226 19.33 112.81 0.38
CA LEU A 226 20.47 113.34 -0.36
C LEU A 226 20.03 114.46 -1.32
N GLU A 227 18.94 114.28 -2.06
CA GLU A 227 18.37 115.31 -2.94
C GLU A 227 17.96 116.58 -2.16
N ASP A 228 17.33 116.42 -0.99
CA ASP A 228 17.02 117.54 -0.10
C ASP A 228 18.28 118.27 0.37
N ALA A 229 19.33 117.53 0.72
CA ALA A 229 20.62 118.10 1.08
C ALA A 229 21.28 118.84 -0.09
N ILE A 230 21.21 118.29 -1.31
CA ILE A 230 21.68 118.96 -2.54
C ILE A 230 20.88 120.24 -2.79
N ARG A 231 19.55 120.21 -2.70
CA ARG A 231 18.70 121.41 -2.86
C ARG A 231 19.05 122.48 -1.84
N LEU A 232 19.25 122.10 -0.58
CA LEU A 232 19.65 123.05 0.47
C LEU A 232 21.03 123.64 0.19
N LYS A 233 21.98 122.81 -0.29
CA LYS A 233 23.29 123.24 -0.74
C LYS A 233 23.18 124.25 -1.88
N GLU A 234 22.42 123.97 -2.94
CA GLU A 234 22.22 124.89 -4.06
C GLU A 234 21.58 126.22 -3.62
N ILE A 235 20.64 126.20 -2.67
CA ILE A 235 20.08 127.41 -2.08
C ILE A 235 21.18 128.21 -1.35
N SER A 236 22.01 127.53 -0.54
CA SER A 236 23.11 128.19 0.17
C SER A 236 24.17 128.73 -0.80
N GLU A 237 24.46 128.04 -1.89
CA GLU A 237 25.36 128.49 -2.97
C GLU A 237 24.77 129.72 -3.68
N ARG A 238 23.48 129.71 -4.05
CA ARG A 238 22.81 130.88 -4.63
C ARG A 238 22.79 132.09 -3.70
N GLN A 239 22.49 131.90 -2.41
CA GLN A 239 22.53 132.98 -1.43
C GLN A 239 23.95 133.56 -1.28
N LEU A 240 24.97 132.71 -1.33
CA LEU A 240 26.37 133.14 -1.34
C LEU A 240 26.70 133.94 -2.62
N GLU A 241 26.28 133.47 -3.80
CA GLU A 241 26.44 134.19 -5.06
C GLU A 241 25.76 135.57 -5.05
N GLU A 242 24.53 135.66 -4.57
CA GLU A 242 23.80 136.92 -4.40
C GLU A 242 24.52 137.88 -3.43
N ALA A 243 25.05 137.36 -2.32
CA ALA A 243 25.86 138.13 -1.38
C ALA A 243 27.18 138.63 -2.02
N LEU A 244 27.79 137.82 -2.90
CA LEU A 244 29.01 138.19 -3.61
C LEU A 244 28.73 139.23 -4.71
N GLU A 245 27.63 139.13 -5.44
CA GLU A 245 27.26 140.13 -6.45
C GLU A 245 26.82 141.46 -5.82
N THR A 246 26.09 141.42 -4.70
CA THR A 246 25.79 142.64 -3.92
C THR A 246 27.08 143.29 -3.42
N LEU A 247 28.04 142.53 -2.88
CA LEU A 247 29.35 143.06 -2.51
C LEU A 247 30.12 143.64 -3.71
N LYS A 248 30.03 143.01 -4.88
CA LYS A 248 30.68 143.49 -6.12
C LYS A 248 30.05 144.80 -6.60
N THR A 249 28.72 144.92 -6.60
CA THR A 249 28.03 146.15 -6.96
C THR A 249 28.31 147.28 -5.94
N GLU A 250 28.36 146.98 -4.63
CA GLU A 250 28.81 147.94 -3.62
C GLU A 250 30.26 148.40 -3.84
N ARG A 251 31.16 147.46 -4.18
CA ARG A 251 32.56 147.80 -4.55
C ARG A 251 32.61 148.68 -5.80
N GLU A 252 31.78 148.40 -6.80
CA GLU A 252 31.71 149.18 -8.03
C GLU A 252 31.13 150.58 -7.78
N GLN A 253 30.07 150.70 -6.97
CA GLN A 253 29.55 151.98 -6.48
C GLN A 253 30.62 152.76 -5.71
N LYS A 254 31.33 152.11 -4.77
CA LYS A 254 32.45 152.72 -4.03
C LYS A 254 33.57 153.15 -4.96
N ASN A 255 33.86 152.38 -6.02
CA ASN A 255 34.86 152.72 -7.02
C ASN A 255 34.41 153.90 -7.90
N ASN A 256 33.13 153.97 -8.26
CA ASN A 256 32.54 155.11 -8.98
C ASN A 256 32.57 156.37 -8.12
N LEU A 257 32.19 156.28 -6.84
CA LEU A 257 32.35 157.38 -5.88
C LEU A 257 33.82 157.79 -5.73
N ARG A 258 34.76 156.83 -5.72
CA ARG A 258 36.21 157.14 -5.76
C ARG A 258 36.63 157.82 -7.07
N LYS A 259 36.09 157.41 -8.22
CA LYS A 259 36.36 158.06 -9.52
C LYS A 259 35.77 159.46 -9.57
N GLU A 260 34.58 159.70 -9.02
CA GLU A 260 33.99 161.03 -8.85
C GLU A 260 34.87 161.88 -7.91
N LEU A 261 35.28 161.35 -6.76
CA LEU A 261 36.21 162.01 -5.85
C LEU A 261 37.55 162.33 -6.54
N SER A 262 38.06 161.38 -7.34
CA SER A 262 39.28 161.55 -8.16
C SER A 262 39.07 162.56 -9.28
N HIS A 263 37.87 162.71 -9.83
CA HIS A 263 37.50 163.71 -10.82
C HIS A 263 37.43 165.12 -10.18
N TYR A 264 36.89 165.22 -8.96
CA TYR A 264 36.96 166.43 -8.14
C TYR A 264 38.41 166.78 -7.74
N MET A 265 39.26 165.78 -7.48
CA MET A 265 40.71 165.96 -7.29
C MET A 265 41.43 166.37 -8.59
N ASN A 266 41.07 165.83 -9.76
CA ASN A 266 41.68 166.18 -11.04
C ASN A 266 41.31 167.60 -11.53
N ILE A 267 40.14 168.13 -11.14
CA ILE A 267 39.76 169.53 -11.42
C ILE A 267 40.52 170.51 -10.50
N ASN A 268 41.04 170.05 -9.36
CA ASN A 268 41.62 170.90 -8.32
C ASN A 268 43.12 170.67 -8.06
N ASP A 269 43.81 169.81 -8.82
CA ASP A 269 45.24 169.54 -8.57
C ASP A 269 46.08 169.33 -9.85
N SER A 270 46.07 170.38 -10.69
CA SER A 270 47.23 170.73 -11.51
C SER A 270 48.27 171.41 -10.61
N MET A 271 49.13 170.63 -9.96
CA MET A 271 50.55 170.92 -9.66
C MET A 271 51.08 169.92 -8.63
N TYR A 272 52.26 169.36 -8.90
CA TYR A 272 53.03 168.36 -8.11
C TYR A 272 52.77 166.87 -8.42
N ASN A 273 53.44 166.39 -9.48
CA ASN A 273 54.46 165.31 -9.52
C ASN A 273 54.46 164.26 -8.39
N SER A 274 54.94 163.02 -8.54
CA SER A 274 55.33 162.08 -9.61
C SER A 274 55.89 160.84 -8.88
N HIS A 275 55.81 159.65 -9.49
CA HIS A 275 56.57 158.40 -9.17
C HIS A 275 56.29 157.65 -7.84
N LEU A 276 55.88 156.37 -7.94
CA LEU A 276 56.75 155.20 -7.66
C LEU A 276 56.01 153.87 -7.93
N ASN A 277 56.58 153.05 -8.82
CA ASN A 277 56.40 151.59 -8.84
C ASN A 277 57.02 151.00 -7.57
N ILE A 278 56.49 149.87 -7.05
CA ILE A 278 57.27 148.78 -6.43
C ILE A 278 56.39 147.53 -6.25
N SER A 279 56.95 146.40 -6.68
CA SER A 279 56.57 144.99 -6.50
C SER A 279 56.64 144.50 -5.04
N LEU A 280 56.50 143.18 -4.86
CA LEU A 280 57.20 142.30 -3.89
C LEU A 280 56.28 141.81 -2.75
N ASP A 281 55.76 140.57 -2.77
CA ASP A 281 56.38 139.22 -2.60
C ASP A 281 56.28 138.71 -1.14
N GLY A 282 56.19 137.38 -0.99
CA GLY A 282 56.15 136.67 0.30
C GLY A 282 55.15 135.50 0.31
N LEU A 283 55.39 134.38 -0.39
CA LEU A 283 56.20 133.20 0.02
C LEU A 283 55.44 132.25 1.00
N LYS A 284 54.99 131.05 0.55
CA LYS A 284 55.71 129.73 0.48
C LYS A 284 55.88 129.07 1.87
N PHE A 285 55.82 127.76 2.14
CA PHE A 285 55.62 126.47 1.44
C PHE A 285 55.47 125.39 2.53
N SER A 286 54.82 124.26 2.22
CA SER A 286 55.39 122.91 2.35
C SER A 286 54.47 121.96 1.55
N ASP A 287 54.85 121.47 0.37
CA ASP A 287 55.70 120.29 0.13
C ASP A 287 55.07 119.04 0.79
N GLU A 288 54.79 117.91 0.14
CA GLU A 288 55.40 117.28 -1.04
C GLU A 288 54.41 116.13 -1.40
N ALA A 289 53.75 116.14 -2.56
CA ALA A 289 54.17 115.48 -3.81
C ALA A 289 53.45 114.13 -4.09
N THR A 290 52.99 114.05 -5.34
CA THR A 290 52.88 112.85 -6.20
C THR A 290 51.54 112.11 -6.24
N GLU A 291 50.60 112.69 -7.00
CA GLU A 291 49.74 111.97 -7.97
C GLU A 291 50.61 111.34 -9.10
N PRO A 292 50.08 110.62 -10.14
CA PRO A 292 48.70 110.21 -10.49
C PRO A 292 48.68 108.68 -10.80
N ASN A 293 47.71 107.98 -11.41
CA ASN A 293 46.57 108.28 -12.26
C ASN A 293 45.73 106.97 -12.38
N ASN A 294 44.41 107.09 -12.59
CA ASN A 294 43.54 106.27 -13.44
C ASN A 294 43.66 104.72 -13.49
N ASP A 295 42.59 103.99 -13.13
CA ASP A 295 41.53 103.61 -14.07
C ASP A 295 40.47 102.67 -13.43
N GLU A 296 39.23 102.92 -13.85
CA GLU A 296 38.13 101.99 -14.17
C GLU A 296 37.71 100.82 -13.25
N ILE A 297 36.51 100.99 -12.69
CA ILE A 297 35.29 100.19 -12.94
C ILE A 297 35.27 98.68 -12.57
N MET A 298 34.21 98.33 -11.81
CA MET A 298 33.58 97.02 -11.58
C MET A 298 34.17 96.09 -10.50
N ASN A 299 33.59 96.19 -9.30
CA ASN A 299 33.59 95.09 -8.34
C ASN A 299 32.61 94.00 -8.83
N GLY A 300 33.19 92.87 -9.25
CA GLY A 300 32.50 91.70 -9.74
C GLY A 300 31.83 90.86 -8.65
N PHE A 301 30.70 90.30 -9.04
CA PHE A 301 30.11 89.07 -8.54
C PHE A 301 31.14 87.92 -8.57
N GLU A 302 31.19 87.09 -7.53
CA GLU A 302 31.83 85.78 -7.59
C GLU A 302 30.80 84.67 -7.33
N GLN A 303 30.63 83.81 -8.32
CA GLN A 303 30.05 82.47 -8.18
C GLN A 303 30.93 81.46 -8.93
N ASN A 304 31.15 80.31 -8.29
CA ASN A 304 31.69 79.04 -8.80
C ASN A 304 33.18 78.96 -9.20
N CYS A 305 33.95 78.06 -8.58
CA CYS A 305 34.09 76.64 -8.98
C CYS A 305 35.44 76.01 -8.52
N LEU A 306 35.38 74.71 -8.16
CA LEU A 306 36.39 73.66 -8.36
C LEU A 306 37.83 73.82 -7.83
N SER A 307 38.12 73.12 -6.73
CA SER A 307 39.46 72.70 -6.31
C SER A 307 39.64 71.18 -6.38
N LYS A 308 40.38 70.72 -7.39
CA LYS A 308 41.46 69.69 -7.41
C LYS A 308 41.35 68.55 -6.36
N LEU A 309 41.45 67.26 -6.72
CA LEU A 309 42.63 66.63 -7.33
C LEU A 309 42.28 65.29 -8.01
N SER A 310 42.69 65.17 -9.26
CA SER A 310 42.82 63.95 -10.06
C SER A 310 44.24 63.38 -9.96
N ASN A 311 44.39 62.07 -9.72
CA ASN A 311 45.22 61.13 -10.50
C ASN A 311 45.61 59.90 -9.67
N GLY A 312 44.90 58.78 -9.89
CA GLY A 312 45.44 57.44 -9.69
C GLY A 312 45.97 56.91 -11.03
N LYS A 313 47.27 56.66 -11.13
CA LYS A 313 47.86 55.83 -12.19
C LYS A 313 48.81 54.81 -11.58
N ASN A 314 48.53 53.55 -11.88
CA ASN A 314 49.36 52.38 -11.65
C ASN A 314 50.70 52.50 -12.41
N SER A 315 51.80 52.06 -11.81
CA SER A 315 52.74 51.11 -12.45
C SER A 315 53.88 50.73 -11.51
N THR A 316 54.03 49.42 -11.34
CA THR A 316 55.15 48.65 -10.79
C THR A 316 56.51 48.96 -11.41
N SER A 317 57.59 48.97 -10.60
CA SER A 317 58.92 48.42 -10.95
C SER A 317 59.89 48.41 -9.76
N THR A 318 60.29 47.20 -9.32
CA THR A 318 61.55 46.87 -8.62
C THR A 318 62.78 47.28 -9.46
N PRO A 319 64.05 47.47 -8.96
CA PRO A 319 64.80 46.43 -8.19
C PRO A 319 66.06 46.81 -7.34
N LYS A 320 66.59 45.78 -6.63
CA LYS A 320 68.02 45.40 -6.41
C LYS A 320 68.88 45.94 -5.21
N LYS A 321 69.24 44.96 -4.35
CA LYS A 321 70.60 44.41 -4.03
C LYS A 321 71.37 44.78 -2.74
N ASN A 322 71.91 43.70 -2.14
CA ASN A 322 73.13 43.47 -1.31
C ASN A 322 73.04 43.80 0.20
N GLU A 323 72.98 42.81 1.10
CA GLU A 323 74.00 41.84 1.59
C GLU A 323 74.75 42.31 2.86
N SER A 324 74.51 41.64 4.00
CA SER A 324 75.53 41.25 5.00
C SER A 324 74.93 40.31 6.08
N PHE A 325 75.75 39.35 6.51
CA PHE A 325 75.49 38.14 7.32
C PHE A 325 75.27 38.41 8.86
N PRO A 326 74.99 37.40 9.73
CA PRO A 326 73.92 37.38 10.76
C PRO A 326 74.38 37.65 12.21
N PRO A 327 73.44 37.71 13.18
CA PRO A 327 73.47 36.72 14.28
C PRO A 327 72.09 36.22 14.77
N ALA A 328 72.08 34.94 15.20
CA ALA A 328 71.32 34.22 16.24
C ALA A 328 69.89 34.65 16.68
N PRO A 329 69.03 33.67 17.05
CA PRO A 329 67.58 33.74 16.94
C PRO A 329 66.96 34.66 17.99
N SER A 330 66.42 35.79 17.55
CA SER A 330 65.58 36.65 18.38
C SER A 330 64.15 36.12 18.36
N LEU A 331 63.61 35.83 19.54
CA LEU A 331 62.22 35.41 19.82
C LEU A 331 61.16 36.36 19.20
N VAL A 332 61.57 37.56 18.81
CA VAL A 332 60.74 38.56 18.11
C VAL A 332 60.55 38.19 16.62
N SER A 333 61.51 37.50 16.00
CA SER A 333 61.41 37.04 14.60
C SER A 333 60.41 35.88 14.46
N ASP A 334 60.31 34.98 15.44
CA ASP A 334 59.31 33.89 15.44
C ASP A 334 57.89 34.43 15.66
N LEU A 335 57.71 35.44 16.54
CA LEU A 335 56.39 36.04 16.74
C LEU A 335 55.92 36.86 15.52
N LEU A 336 56.82 37.62 14.88
CA LEU A 336 56.51 38.34 13.64
C LEU A 336 56.38 37.41 12.44
N SER A 337 57.09 36.30 12.38
CA SER A 337 56.90 35.32 11.30
C SER A 337 55.68 34.46 11.53
N GLU A 338 55.28 34.11 12.76
CA GLU A 338 53.98 33.47 13.05
C GLU A 338 52.80 34.41 12.81
N LEU A 339 52.91 35.70 13.18
CA LEU A 339 51.88 36.70 12.88
C LEU A 339 51.80 36.96 11.38
N ASN A 340 52.93 37.10 10.69
CA ASN A 340 52.95 37.25 9.23
C ASN A 340 52.53 35.95 8.51
N ILE A 341 52.82 34.75 9.01
CA ILE A 341 52.38 33.48 8.40
C ILE A 341 50.87 33.32 8.55
N SER A 342 50.31 33.63 9.72
CA SER A 342 48.86 33.59 9.93
C SER A 342 48.13 34.66 9.12
N GLU A 343 48.69 35.86 9.00
CA GLU A 343 48.16 36.93 8.16
C GLU A 343 48.30 36.61 6.65
N ILE A 344 49.43 36.06 6.21
CA ILE A 344 49.65 35.59 4.84
C ILE A 344 48.73 34.40 4.52
N GLN A 345 48.51 33.47 5.45
CA GLN A 345 47.57 32.36 5.27
C GLN A 345 46.14 32.86 5.17
N LYS A 346 45.75 33.86 5.98
CA LYS A 346 44.43 34.49 5.92
C LYS A 346 44.22 35.26 4.62
N LEU A 347 45.25 35.99 4.15
CA LEU A 347 45.24 36.67 2.85
C LEU A 347 45.21 35.67 1.69
N LYS A 348 45.92 34.55 1.76
CA LYS A 348 45.83 33.46 0.77
C LYS A 348 44.44 32.83 0.76
N GLN A 349 43.82 32.64 1.92
CA GLN A 349 42.48 32.09 2.02
C GLN A 349 41.42 33.07 1.48
N GLN A 350 41.58 34.36 1.74
CA GLN A 350 40.76 35.43 1.15
C GLN A 350 40.98 35.52 -0.37
N LEU A 351 42.20 35.35 -0.87
CA LEU A 351 42.50 35.33 -2.29
C LEU A 351 41.83 34.13 -2.99
N VAL A 352 41.96 32.93 -2.43
CA VAL A 352 41.30 31.72 -2.95
C VAL A 352 39.78 31.85 -2.90
N GLN A 353 39.24 32.49 -1.87
CA GLN A 353 37.81 32.78 -1.78
C GLN A 353 37.36 33.77 -2.87
N MET A 354 38.11 34.86 -3.08
CA MET A 354 37.86 35.80 -4.17
C MET A 354 38.01 35.15 -5.55
N GLU A 355 38.97 34.23 -5.74
CA GLU A 355 39.13 33.50 -7.00
C GLU A 355 37.92 32.60 -7.27
N ARG A 356 37.36 31.92 -6.25
CA ARG A 356 36.11 31.16 -6.39
C ARG A 356 34.93 32.06 -6.71
N GLU A 357 34.79 33.19 -6.03
CA GLU A 357 33.73 34.16 -6.29
C GLU A 357 33.84 34.75 -7.70
N LYS A 358 35.06 35.07 -8.15
CA LYS A 358 35.33 35.50 -9.53
C LYS A 358 34.91 34.44 -10.56
N VAL A 359 35.22 33.17 -10.33
CA VAL A 359 34.80 32.08 -11.23
C VAL A 359 33.28 31.94 -11.24
N ASN A 360 32.63 32.00 -10.09
CA ASN A 360 31.17 31.93 -10.00
C ASN A 360 30.49 33.12 -10.70
N LEU A 361 31.04 34.32 -10.55
CA LEU A 361 30.55 35.52 -11.24
C LEU A 361 30.75 35.43 -12.75
N LEU A 362 31.88 34.88 -13.22
CA LEU A 362 32.11 34.64 -14.65
C LEU A 362 31.10 33.63 -15.22
N THR A 363 30.82 32.55 -14.50
CA THR A 363 29.79 31.58 -14.92
C THR A 363 28.40 32.22 -14.96
N THR A 364 28.06 33.02 -13.95
CA THR A 364 26.77 33.74 -13.89
C THR A 364 26.64 34.77 -15.02
N LEU A 365 27.74 35.47 -15.33
CA LEU A 365 27.79 36.41 -16.45
C LEU A 365 27.61 35.70 -17.79
N GLN A 366 28.27 34.56 -17.99
CA GLN A 366 28.13 33.76 -19.21
C GLN A 366 26.70 33.21 -19.37
N GLU A 367 26.08 32.77 -18.28
CA GLU A 367 24.70 32.29 -18.28
C GLU A 367 23.70 33.43 -18.56
N SER A 368 23.91 34.61 -17.98
CA SER A 368 23.14 35.82 -18.27
C SER A 368 23.30 36.28 -19.72
N GLN A 369 24.52 36.25 -20.27
CA GLN A 369 24.78 36.53 -21.69
C GLN A 369 24.05 35.54 -22.61
N LYS A 370 24.05 34.24 -22.28
CA LYS A 370 23.31 33.22 -23.03
C LYS A 370 21.79 33.43 -22.96
N GLN A 371 21.26 33.81 -21.79
CA GLN A 371 19.84 34.16 -21.64
C GLN A 371 19.48 35.41 -22.47
N LEU A 372 20.36 36.41 -22.51
CA LEU A 372 20.18 37.60 -23.32
C LEU A 372 20.18 37.29 -24.82
N GLU A 373 21.06 36.39 -25.28
CA GLU A 373 21.07 35.94 -26.67
C GLU A 373 19.78 35.18 -27.04
N ASN A 374 19.31 34.28 -26.16
CA ASN A 374 18.05 33.57 -26.34
C ASN A 374 16.83 34.52 -26.40
N THR A 375 16.77 35.51 -25.50
CA THR A 375 15.67 36.49 -25.48
C THR A 375 15.72 37.41 -26.70
N ARG A 376 16.91 37.79 -27.16
CA ARG A 376 17.09 38.53 -28.41
C ARG A 376 16.63 37.72 -29.62
N GLY A 377 16.91 36.41 -29.65
CA GLY A 377 16.40 35.48 -30.67
C GLY A 377 14.87 35.41 -30.68
N ALA A 378 14.26 35.19 -29.51
CA ALA A 378 12.80 35.16 -29.37
C ALA A 378 12.16 36.49 -29.77
N LEU A 379 12.76 37.63 -29.39
CA LEU A 379 12.28 38.96 -29.80
C LEU A 379 12.36 39.15 -31.31
N SER A 380 13.43 38.68 -31.95
CA SER A 380 13.57 38.71 -33.42
C SER A 380 12.47 37.88 -34.10
N GLU A 381 12.16 36.69 -33.59
CA GLU A 381 11.07 35.86 -34.12
C GLU A 381 9.70 36.54 -33.96
N GLN A 382 9.45 37.19 -32.82
CA GLN A 382 8.23 37.96 -32.62
C GLN A 382 8.17 39.17 -33.56
N HIS A 383 9.29 39.86 -33.77
CA HIS A 383 9.36 40.96 -34.72
C HIS A 383 9.06 40.51 -36.15
N GLU A 384 9.56 39.35 -36.57
CA GLU A 384 9.26 38.76 -37.88
C GLU A 384 7.78 38.36 -38.00
N LYS A 385 7.18 37.79 -36.94
CA LYS A 385 5.73 37.50 -36.90
C LYS A 385 4.89 38.77 -37.00
N VAL A 386 5.26 39.82 -36.27
CA VAL A 386 4.59 41.13 -36.36
C VAL A 386 4.76 41.75 -37.75
N GLY A 387 5.94 41.61 -38.37
CA GLY A 387 6.18 42.00 -39.76
C GLY A 387 5.22 41.31 -40.72
N ARG A 388 5.13 39.98 -40.66
CA ARG A 388 4.17 39.19 -41.46
C ARG A 388 2.71 39.61 -41.23
N LEU A 389 2.32 39.84 -39.98
CA LEU A 389 0.97 40.32 -39.65
C LEU A 389 0.71 41.73 -40.20
N THR A 390 1.71 42.61 -40.16
CA THR A 390 1.62 43.98 -40.69
C THR A 390 1.53 43.96 -42.22
N GLU A 391 2.29 43.10 -42.89
CA GLU A 391 2.17 42.87 -44.34
C GLU A 391 0.78 42.34 -44.72
N ASN A 392 0.26 41.36 -43.97
CA ASN A 392 -1.10 40.85 -44.17
C ASN A 392 -2.16 41.92 -43.94
N LEU A 393 -2.02 42.75 -42.90
CA LEU A 393 -2.92 43.88 -42.65
C LEU A 393 -2.87 44.90 -43.78
N ASN A 394 -1.68 45.22 -44.28
CA ASN A 394 -1.50 46.14 -45.40
C ASN A 394 -2.08 45.56 -46.71
N ALA A 395 -1.96 44.25 -46.93
CA ALA A 395 -2.60 43.57 -48.05
C ALA A 395 -4.14 43.64 -47.93
N MET A 396 -4.69 43.40 -46.74
CA MET A 396 -6.13 43.54 -46.48
C MET A 396 -6.60 44.99 -46.67
N LYS A 397 -5.85 45.98 -46.18
CA LYS A 397 -6.15 47.41 -46.38
C LYS A 397 -6.10 47.81 -47.86
N LYS A 398 -5.16 47.29 -48.64
CA LYS A 398 -5.12 47.51 -50.10
C LYS A 398 -6.32 46.87 -50.81
N LEU A 399 -6.72 45.67 -50.41
CA LEU A 399 -7.92 45.02 -50.92
C LEU A 399 -9.19 45.78 -50.55
N GLN A 400 -9.25 46.35 -49.34
CA GLN A 400 -10.35 47.18 -48.89
C GLN A 400 -10.39 48.51 -49.63
N ALA A 401 -9.27 49.21 -49.77
CA ALA A 401 -9.16 50.44 -50.58
C ALA A 401 -9.51 50.18 -52.05
N SER A 402 -9.16 49.01 -52.60
CA SER A 402 -9.54 48.62 -53.96
C SER A 402 -11.04 48.32 -54.08
N LYS A 403 -11.68 47.76 -53.03
CA LYS A 403 -13.14 47.60 -52.96
C LYS A 403 -13.85 48.94 -52.79
N GLU A 404 -13.31 49.85 -51.99
CA GLU A 404 -13.83 51.20 -51.79
C GLU A 404 -13.68 52.04 -53.06
N HIS A 405 -12.56 51.94 -53.79
CA HIS A 405 -12.41 52.56 -55.10
C HIS A 405 -13.37 51.98 -56.15
N GLN A 406 -13.58 50.65 -56.16
CA GLN A 406 -14.58 50.03 -57.03
C GLN A 406 -16.01 50.49 -56.69
N SER A 407 -16.32 50.61 -55.39
CA SER A 407 -17.57 51.14 -54.87
C SER A 407 -17.75 52.64 -55.16
N ALA A 408 -16.67 53.44 -55.11
CA ALA A 408 -16.69 54.86 -55.42
C ALA A 408 -16.88 55.11 -56.91
N LEU A 409 -16.27 54.31 -57.79
CA LEU A 409 -16.48 54.37 -59.24
C LEU A 409 -17.91 54.00 -59.65
N ASP A 410 -18.59 53.13 -58.89
CA ASP A 410 -20.01 52.84 -59.08
C ASP A 410 -20.93 53.98 -58.58
N ASN A 411 -20.46 54.82 -57.65
CA ASN A 411 -21.19 55.98 -57.12
C ASN A 411 -20.87 57.31 -57.86
N GLU A 412 -19.76 57.42 -58.58
CA GLU A 412 -19.38 58.62 -59.35
C GLU A 412 -20.12 58.76 -60.69
N LYS A 413 -20.93 57.78 -61.11
CA LYS A 413 -21.79 57.95 -62.29
C LYS A 413 -23.00 58.87 -62.07
N ASP A 414 -23.26 59.32 -60.85
CA ASP A 414 -24.49 60.04 -60.50
C ASP A 414 -24.32 61.51 -60.08
N ARG A 415 -23.11 62.11 -60.08
CA ARG A 415 -22.94 63.55 -59.77
C ARG A 415 -21.81 64.20 -60.55
N ASP A 416 -22.16 64.69 -61.74
CA ASP A 416 -21.32 65.55 -62.57
C ASP A 416 -22.03 66.92 -62.72
N SER A 417 -21.49 67.96 -62.07
CA SER A 417 -21.65 69.41 -62.36
C SER A 417 -21.16 70.22 -61.13
N HIS A 418 -19.97 70.82 -61.14
CA HIS A 418 -19.60 72.16 -61.63
C HIS A 418 -20.05 73.32 -60.71
N GLU A 419 -19.15 74.32 -60.55
CA GLU A 419 -19.35 75.68 -59.99
C GLU A 419 -19.31 75.81 -58.45
N ASP A 420 -18.73 76.84 -57.83
CA ASP A 420 -17.82 77.93 -58.22
C ASP A 420 -17.15 78.40 -56.90
N GLY A 421 -15.94 78.93 -56.99
CA GLY A 421 -15.14 79.30 -55.82
C GLY A 421 -15.53 80.65 -55.24
N ASP A 422 -16.48 80.68 -54.32
CA ASP A 422 -16.75 81.84 -53.46
C ASP A 422 -16.29 81.58 -52.02
N TYR A 423 -15.49 82.52 -51.52
CA TYR A 423 -14.87 82.53 -50.20
C TYR A 423 -15.95 82.77 -49.13
N TYR A 424 -16.57 81.70 -48.65
CA TYR A 424 -17.50 81.74 -47.52
C TYR A 424 -16.75 82.03 -46.21
N GLU A 425 -17.16 83.08 -45.48
CA GLU A 425 -17.04 83.04 -44.01
C GLU A 425 -17.82 81.81 -43.52
N VAL A 426 -17.09 80.81 -43.05
CA VAL A 426 -17.65 79.53 -42.60
C VAL A 426 -18.45 79.79 -41.33
N ASP A 427 -19.75 80.05 -41.48
CA ASP A 427 -20.69 80.02 -40.36
C ASP A 427 -20.69 78.58 -39.80
N ILE A 428 -20.12 78.40 -38.61
CA ILE A 428 -20.01 77.11 -37.90
C ILE A 428 -21.40 76.47 -37.66
N ASN A 429 -22.46 77.27 -37.79
CA ASN A 429 -23.88 76.91 -37.67
C ASN A 429 -24.68 77.10 -38.97
N GLY A 430 -24.03 77.33 -40.11
CA GLY A 430 -24.68 77.39 -41.41
C GLY A 430 -25.45 76.10 -41.74
N PRO A 431 -26.56 76.18 -42.50
CA PRO A 431 -27.46 75.06 -42.74
C PRO A 431 -26.74 73.82 -43.34
N GLU A 432 -25.72 74.02 -44.16
CA GLU A 432 -24.92 72.98 -44.80
C GLU A 432 -24.03 72.24 -43.79
N ILE A 433 -23.40 72.95 -42.84
CA ILE A 433 -22.58 72.34 -41.77
C ILE A 433 -23.46 71.60 -40.78
N LEU A 434 -24.64 72.14 -40.46
CA LEU A 434 -25.61 71.48 -39.58
C LEU A 434 -26.16 70.21 -40.23
N GLU A 435 -26.41 70.22 -41.55
CA GLU A 435 -26.81 69.05 -42.32
C GLU A 435 -25.70 67.97 -42.30
N CYS A 436 -24.43 68.35 -42.47
CA CYS A 436 -23.29 67.44 -42.34
C CYS A 436 -23.15 66.86 -40.92
N LYS A 437 -23.26 67.68 -39.88
CA LYS A 437 -23.24 67.22 -38.48
C LYS A 437 -24.39 66.26 -38.18
N TYR A 438 -25.60 66.54 -38.70
CA TYR A 438 -26.74 65.64 -38.59
C TYR A 438 -26.51 64.33 -39.34
N LYS A 439 -25.98 64.35 -40.57
CA LYS A 439 -25.63 63.15 -41.33
C LYS A 439 -24.61 62.27 -40.61
N VAL A 440 -23.56 62.86 -40.04
CA VAL A 440 -22.55 62.14 -39.25
C VAL A 440 -23.17 61.55 -37.98
N ALA A 441 -23.95 62.33 -37.23
CA ALA A 441 -24.64 61.82 -36.03
C ALA A 441 -25.65 60.72 -36.36
N MET A 442 -26.31 60.79 -37.52
CA MET A 442 -27.22 59.75 -38.00
C MET A 442 -26.46 58.48 -38.41
N ALA A 443 -25.29 58.61 -39.04
CA ALA A 443 -24.41 57.49 -39.37
C ALA A 443 -23.86 56.81 -38.10
N GLU A 444 -23.39 57.59 -37.11
CA GLU A 444 -22.97 57.06 -35.81
C GLU A 444 -24.14 56.37 -35.08
N THR A 445 -25.34 56.94 -35.17
CA THR A 445 -26.55 56.31 -34.59
C THR A 445 -26.91 54.99 -35.29
N THR A 446 -26.68 54.87 -36.60
CA THR A 446 -26.90 53.61 -37.32
C THR A 446 -25.84 52.57 -36.95
N ASP A 447 -24.58 52.97 -36.83
CA ASP A 447 -23.47 52.09 -36.45
C ASP A 447 -23.67 51.56 -35.03
N LEU A 448 -24.01 52.44 -34.07
CA LEU A 448 -24.34 52.04 -32.70
C LEU A 448 -25.56 51.11 -32.62
N LYS A 449 -26.56 51.29 -33.48
CA LYS A 449 -27.72 50.38 -33.56
C LYS A 449 -27.31 49.00 -34.09
N GLU A 450 -26.41 48.95 -35.07
CA GLU A 450 -25.89 47.71 -35.60
C GLU A 450 -24.98 46.99 -34.58
N GLU A 451 -24.12 47.71 -33.88
CA GLU A 451 -23.32 47.18 -32.78
C GLU A 451 -24.19 46.61 -31.65
N LEU A 452 -25.25 47.32 -31.24
CA LEU A 452 -26.19 46.85 -30.22
C LEU A 452 -26.92 45.58 -30.69
N LYS A 453 -27.32 45.53 -31.97
CA LYS A 453 -27.92 44.33 -32.57
C LYS A 453 -26.96 43.14 -32.57
N ASN A 454 -25.70 43.37 -32.95
CA ASN A 454 -24.65 42.35 -32.96
C ASN A 454 -24.32 41.87 -31.54
N LEU A 455 -24.24 42.78 -30.57
CA LEU A 455 -24.02 42.43 -29.16
C LEU A 455 -25.18 41.62 -28.59
N LYS A 456 -26.43 41.98 -28.92
CA LYS A 456 -27.63 41.23 -28.52
C LYS A 456 -27.68 39.84 -29.13
N ALA A 457 -27.22 39.67 -30.38
CA ALA A 457 -27.10 38.37 -31.02
C ALA A 457 -26.03 37.49 -30.31
N LYS A 458 -24.85 38.06 -30.03
CA LYS A 458 -23.79 37.36 -29.27
C LYS A 458 -24.26 36.96 -27.86
N TYR A 459 -24.99 37.84 -27.16
CA TYR A 459 -25.55 37.52 -25.85
C TYR A 459 -26.51 36.33 -25.91
N LYS A 460 -27.44 36.31 -26.87
CA LYS A 460 -28.36 35.18 -27.06
C LYS A 460 -27.64 33.88 -27.41
N GLU A 461 -26.58 33.95 -28.21
CA GLU A 461 -25.77 32.78 -28.53
C GLU A 461 -25.05 32.23 -27.28
N CYS A 462 -24.48 33.11 -26.46
CA CYS A 462 -23.88 32.71 -25.17
C CYS A 462 -24.92 32.13 -24.21
N GLU A 463 -26.12 32.70 -24.14
CA GLU A 463 -27.24 32.19 -23.33
C GLU A 463 -27.69 30.80 -23.79
N SER A 464 -27.82 30.57 -25.11
CA SER A 464 -28.15 29.24 -25.66
C SER A 464 -27.07 28.21 -25.34
N LYS A 465 -25.79 28.58 -25.51
CA LYS A 465 -24.66 27.71 -25.17
C LYS A 465 -24.65 27.33 -23.69
N TYR A 466 -24.91 28.31 -22.82
CA TYR A 466 -25.01 28.08 -21.38
C TYR A 466 -26.16 27.12 -21.03
N GLU A 467 -27.34 27.29 -21.62
CA GLU A 467 -28.48 26.41 -21.33
C GLU A 467 -28.27 24.98 -21.88
N GLU A 468 -27.63 24.84 -23.04
CA GLU A 468 -27.22 23.53 -23.60
C GLU A 468 -26.18 22.82 -22.71
N GLU A 469 -25.19 23.56 -22.20
CA GLU A 469 -24.18 23.03 -21.31
C GLU A 469 -24.76 22.66 -19.94
N LYS A 470 -25.64 23.50 -19.38
CA LYS A 470 -26.40 23.21 -18.18
C LYS A 470 -27.27 21.97 -18.34
N SER A 471 -28.00 21.84 -19.45
CA SER A 471 -28.81 20.65 -19.74
C SER A 471 -27.95 19.40 -19.87
N ARG A 472 -26.78 19.49 -20.52
CA ARG A 472 -25.81 18.38 -20.57
C ARG A 472 -25.35 17.96 -19.17
N TYR A 473 -24.95 18.90 -18.32
CA TYR A 473 -24.56 18.59 -16.95
C TYR A 473 -25.71 18.03 -16.09
N GLU A 474 -26.94 18.50 -16.28
CA GLU A 474 -28.12 17.94 -15.61
C GLU A 474 -28.35 16.48 -16.02
N THR A 475 -28.25 16.16 -17.32
CA THR A 475 -28.40 14.78 -17.79
C THR A 475 -27.27 13.86 -17.32
N GLU A 476 -26.03 14.34 -17.30
CA GLU A 476 -24.88 13.58 -16.77
C GLU A 476 -25.03 13.34 -15.27
N ASN A 477 -25.44 14.35 -14.50
CA ASN A 477 -25.71 14.20 -13.07
C ASN A 477 -26.85 13.20 -12.79
N GLN A 478 -27.91 13.21 -13.59
CA GLN A 478 -28.99 12.22 -13.48
C GLN A 478 -28.46 10.79 -13.75
N ALA A 479 -27.69 10.60 -14.83
CA ALA A 479 -27.10 9.30 -15.16
C ALA A 479 -26.12 8.81 -14.08
N LEU A 480 -25.29 9.70 -13.52
CA LEU A 480 -24.41 9.37 -12.40
C LEU A 480 -25.20 9.01 -11.15
N THR A 481 -26.29 9.72 -10.86
CA THR A 481 -27.18 9.43 -9.73
C THR A 481 -27.82 8.05 -9.88
N GLU A 482 -28.34 7.71 -11.07
CA GLU A 482 -28.88 6.38 -11.36
C GLU A 482 -27.82 5.30 -11.20
N LYS A 483 -26.61 5.52 -11.71
CA LYS A 483 -25.48 4.60 -11.54
C LYS A 483 -25.14 4.39 -10.06
N ILE A 484 -25.07 5.45 -9.26
CA ILE A 484 -24.84 5.36 -7.81
C ILE A 484 -25.95 4.54 -7.14
N THR A 485 -27.22 4.82 -7.43
CA THR A 485 -28.33 4.07 -6.81
C THR A 485 -28.33 2.58 -7.19
N SER A 486 -27.92 2.22 -8.42
CA SER A 486 -27.78 0.81 -8.82
C SER A 486 -26.62 0.12 -8.09
N LEU A 487 -25.48 0.79 -7.93
CA LEU A 487 -24.32 0.28 -7.17
C LEU A 487 -24.66 0.12 -5.69
N GLU A 488 -25.39 1.06 -5.09
CA GLU A 488 -25.88 0.94 -3.71
C GLU A 488 -26.82 -0.26 -3.52
N LYS A 489 -27.71 -0.52 -4.50
CA LYS A 489 -28.59 -1.70 -4.47
C LYS A 489 -27.79 -2.99 -4.56
N SER A 490 -26.81 -3.08 -5.45
CA SER A 490 -25.90 -4.24 -5.55
C SER A 490 -25.12 -4.43 -4.25
N SER A 491 -24.52 -3.37 -3.72
CA SER A 491 -23.76 -3.43 -2.46
C SER A 491 -24.62 -3.86 -1.27
N ARG A 492 -25.89 -3.43 -1.21
CA ARG A 492 -26.86 -3.93 -0.21
C ARG A 492 -27.10 -5.43 -0.38
N HIS A 493 -27.33 -5.90 -1.61
CA HIS A 493 -27.52 -7.32 -1.89
C HIS A 493 -26.31 -8.17 -1.48
N ASP A 494 -25.10 -7.70 -1.82
CA ASP A 494 -23.85 -8.38 -1.48
C ASP A 494 -23.66 -8.46 0.05
N ARG A 495 -23.93 -7.36 0.78
CA ARG A 495 -23.89 -7.36 2.26
C ARG A 495 -24.88 -8.34 2.86
N GLU A 496 -26.11 -8.42 2.32
CA GLU A 496 -27.09 -9.39 2.77
C GLU A 496 -26.67 -10.83 2.47
N GLN A 497 -26.03 -11.08 1.33
CA GLN A 497 -25.50 -12.40 0.99
C GLN A 497 -24.34 -12.80 1.90
N VAL A 498 -23.42 -11.89 2.19
CA VAL A 498 -22.33 -12.12 3.16
C VAL A 498 -22.91 -12.44 4.54
N ALA A 499 -23.86 -11.64 5.03
CA ALA A 499 -24.50 -11.90 6.33
C ALA A 499 -25.22 -13.26 6.38
N ARG A 500 -25.84 -13.70 5.28
CA ARG A 500 -26.42 -15.05 5.16
C ARG A 500 -25.34 -16.14 5.25
N LEU A 501 -24.26 -15.99 4.49
CA LEU A 501 -23.14 -16.94 4.47
C LEU A 501 -22.41 -17.02 5.82
N GLU A 502 -22.20 -15.88 6.49
CA GLU A 502 -21.63 -15.84 7.85
C GLU A 502 -22.51 -16.58 8.85
N LYS A 503 -23.84 -16.43 8.76
CA LYS A 503 -24.79 -17.18 9.59
C LYS A 503 -24.75 -18.68 9.32
N GLU A 504 -24.61 -19.10 8.06
CA GLU A 504 -24.46 -20.51 7.70
C GLU A 504 -23.12 -21.08 8.18
N LEU A 505 -22.02 -20.33 7.99
CA LEU A 505 -20.70 -20.71 8.48
C LEU A 505 -20.69 -20.85 10.01
N LYS A 506 -21.35 -19.95 10.72
CA LYS A 506 -21.49 -20.01 12.17
C LYS A 506 -22.20 -21.29 12.61
N LYS A 507 -23.32 -21.64 11.97
CA LYS A 507 -24.04 -22.90 12.24
C LYS A 507 -23.18 -24.12 11.96
N VAL A 508 -22.46 -24.15 10.84
CA VAL A 508 -21.56 -25.27 10.48
C VAL A 508 -20.41 -25.36 11.49
N SER A 509 -19.84 -24.23 11.91
CA SER A 509 -18.79 -24.20 12.94
C SER A 509 -19.30 -24.68 14.29
N ASP A 510 -20.53 -24.34 14.68
CA ASP A 510 -21.12 -24.78 15.94
C ASP A 510 -21.33 -26.31 15.91
N VAL A 511 -21.88 -26.86 14.81
CA VAL A 511 -22.02 -28.32 14.61
C VAL A 511 -20.65 -29.03 14.54
N ALA A 512 -19.66 -28.45 13.88
CA ALA A 512 -18.30 -29.00 13.86
C ALA A 512 -17.67 -28.99 15.27
N GLY A 513 -17.93 -27.95 16.07
CA GLY A 513 -17.51 -27.88 17.46
C GLY A 513 -18.17 -28.95 18.33
N GLU A 514 -19.49 -29.15 18.18
CA GLU A 514 -20.24 -30.19 18.88
C GLU A 514 -19.74 -31.59 18.52
N THR A 515 -19.56 -31.88 17.23
CA THR A 515 -19.08 -33.18 16.75
C THR A 515 -17.64 -33.46 17.19
N GLN A 516 -16.75 -32.46 17.16
CA GLN A 516 -15.39 -32.57 17.69
C GLN A 516 -15.41 -32.80 19.22
N GLY A 517 -16.33 -32.15 19.94
CA GLY A 517 -16.54 -32.37 21.36
C GLY A 517 -16.95 -33.81 21.67
N SER A 518 -17.97 -34.33 20.97
CA SER A 518 -18.39 -35.74 21.09
C SER A 518 -17.26 -36.72 20.73
N LEU A 519 -16.47 -36.41 19.71
CA LEU A 519 -15.32 -37.22 19.30
C LEU A 519 -14.24 -37.27 20.38
N SER A 520 -13.93 -36.12 21.01
CA SER A 520 -12.97 -36.05 22.11
C SER A 520 -13.42 -36.88 23.31
N VAL A 521 -14.72 -36.79 23.67
CA VAL A 521 -15.28 -37.61 24.75
C VAL A 521 -15.17 -39.10 24.43
N ALA A 522 -15.55 -39.51 23.21
CA ALA A 522 -15.42 -40.92 22.80
C ALA A 522 -13.96 -41.40 22.80
N GLN A 523 -13.02 -40.53 22.46
CA GLN A 523 -11.59 -40.85 22.51
C GLN A 523 -11.09 -41.00 23.95
N ASP A 524 -11.48 -40.11 24.85
CA ASP A 524 -11.13 -40.19 26.27
C ASP A 524 -11.72 -41.44 26.95
N GLU A 525 -12.96 -41.80 26.61
CA GLU A 525 -13.61 -43.04 27.08
C GLU A 525 -12.90 -44.29 26.58
N LEU A 526 -12.50 -44.33 25.30
CA LEU A 526 -11.72 -45.45 24.75
C LEU A 526 -10.33 -45.57 25.39
N VAL A 527 -9.68 -44.44 25.73
CA VAL A 527 -8.41 -44.46 26.47
C VAL A 527 -8.63 -45.05 27.86
N THR A 528 -9.67 -44.60 28.55
CA THR A 528 -10.06 -45.14 29.87
C THR A 528 -10.34 -46.64 29.80
N PHE A 529 -11.09 -47.10 28.80
CA PHE A 529 -11.37 -48.52 28.58
C PHE A 529 -10.10 -49.34 28.31
N SER A 530 -9.16 -48.79 27.53
CA SER A 530 -7.85 -49.38 27.30
C SER A 530 -7.02 -49.49 28.58
N GLU A 531 -7.13 -48.51 29.49
CA GLU A 531 -6.48 -48.56 30.81
C GLU A 531 -7.08 -49.65 31.70
N GLU A 532 -8.40 -49.76 31.74
CA GLU A 532 -9.11 -50.81 32.51
C GLU A 532 -8.77 -52.21 32.01
N LEU A 533 -8.74 -52.43 30.69
CA LEU A 533 -8.33 -53.70 30.09
C LEU A 533 -6.89 -54.07 30.43
N ALA A 534 -5.97 -53.11 30.36
CA ALA A 534 -4.57 -53.34 30.71
C ALA A 534 -4.42 -53.70 32.21
N ASN A 535 -5.17 -53.04 33.08
CA ASN A 535 -5.19 -53.34 34.52
C ASN A 535 -5.76 -54.72 34.80
N LEU A 536 -6.86 -55.10 34.15
CA LEU A 536 -7.46 -56.43 34.29
C LEU A 536 -6.51 -57.53 33.80
N TYR A 537 -5.87 -57.33 32.65
CA TYR A 537 -4.85 -58.24 32.13
C TYR A 537 -3.68 -58.41 33.10
N HIS A 538 -3.18 -57.30 33.66
CA HIS A 538 -2.13 -57.34 34.66
C HIS A 538 -2.55 -58.16 35.90
N HIS A 539 -3.76 -57.94 36.41
CA HIS A 539 -4.26 -58.68 37.58
C HIS A 539 -4.36 -60.19 37.32
N VAL A 540 -4.92 -60.59 36.17
CA VAL A 540 -5.03 -62.00 35.77
C VAL A 540 -3.64 -62.66 35.65
N CYS A 541 -2.68 -61.99 35.00
CA CYS A 541 -1.29 -62.50 34.92
C CYS A 541 -0.65 -62.65 36.30
N MET A 542 -0.85 -61.67 37.20
CA MET A 542 -0.33 -61.72 38.57
C MET A 542 -0.93 -62.89 39.37
N CYS A 543 -2.24 -63.15 39.27
CA CYS A 543 -2.88 -64.31 39.93
C CYS A 543 -2.39 -65.67 39.40
N ASN A 544 -1.92 -65.70 38.15
CA ASN A 544 -1.36 -66.90 37.51
C ASN A 544 0.14 -67.09 37.75
N ASN A 545 0.83 -66.16 38.44
CA ASN A 545 2.30 -66.11 38.57
C ASN A 545 3.04 -65.99 37.22
N GLU A 546 2.43 -65.32 36.24
CA GLU A 546 3.01 -65.07 34.92
C GLU A 546 3.48 -63.64 34.78
N THR A 547 4.63 -63.44 34.11
CA THR A 547 5.13 -62.11 33.82
C THR A 547 4.28 -61.49 32.70
N PRO A 548 3.54 -60.39 32.94
CA PRO A 548 2.73 -59.76 31.91
C PRO A 548 3.59 -59.32 30.73
N ASN A 549 3.09 -59.53 29.51
CA ASN A 549 3.82 -59.14 28.30
C ASN A 549 4.08 -57.62 28.26
N ARG A 550 5.35 -57.22 28.11
CA ARG A 550 5.82 -55.84 28.29
C ARG A 550 5.26 -54.85 27.25
N VAL A 551 4.98 -55.34 26.04
CA VAL A 551 4.40 -54.56 24.92
C VAL A 551 3.03 -53.98 25.27
N MET A 552 2.23 -54.71 26.05
CA MET A 552 0.91 -54.28 26.51
C MET A 552 0.95 -53.21 27.61
N LEU A 553 1.99 -53.25 28.47
CA LEU A 553 2.22 -52.24 29.51
C LEU A 553 2.96 -51.00 28.99
N ASP A 554 3.66 -51.10 27.86
CA ASP A 554 4.40 -49.97 27.30
C ASP A 554 3.44 -48.92 26.69
N TYR A 555 2.31 -49.33 26.09
CA TYR A 555 1.23 -48.41 25.69
C TYR A 555 0.60 -47.66 26.88
N TYR A 556 0.54 -48.31 28.05
CA TYR A 556 0.10 -47.71 29.32
C TYR A 556 1.12 -46.70 29.89
N LYS A 557 2.42 -46.90 29.65
CA LYS A 557 3.48 -45.96 30.09
C LYS A 557 3.69 -44.78 29.14
N GLU A 558 3.44 -44.92 27.85
CA GLU A 558 3.56 -43.83 26.87
C GLU A 558 2.45 -42.77 27.01
N GLY A 559 1.29 -43.16 27.53
CA GLY A 559 0.21 -42.23 27.91
C GLY A 559 0.57 -41.31 29.08
N LYS A 560 1.27 -41.82 30.11
CA LYS A 560 1.68 -41.06 31.30
C LYS A 560 3.18 -40.73 31.32
N GLY A 561 3.51 -39.58 30.71
CA GLY A 561 4.74 -38.84 31.04
C GLY A 561 5.85 -38.94 29.99
N GLY A 562 5.94 -37.89 29.16
CA GLY A 562 7.09 -37.68 28.30
C GLY A 562 8.34 -37.31 29.11
N ARG A 563 9.43 -38.04 28.88
CA ARG A 563 10.81 -37.55 28.97
C ARG A 563 11.59 -38.06 27.76
N SER A 564 12.00 -37.12 26.90
CA SER A 564 13.26 -37.06 26.12
C SER A 564 14.26 -38.21 26.42
N SER A 565 14.91 -38.94 25.50
CA SER A 565 15.59 -38.68 24.21
C SER A 565 16.38 -39.99 23.87
N PRO A 566 17.30 -40.11 22.86
CA PRO A 566 17.36 -39.72 21.44
C PRO A 566 17.50 -40.95 20.49
N GLU A 567 17.40 -40.70 19.18
CA GLU A 567 18.03 -41.45 18.07
C GLU A 567 18.00 -42.99 18.06
N ALA A 568 17.13 -43.56 17.22
CA ALA A 568 17.44 -44.81 16.53
C ALA A 568 16.90 -44.77 15.09
N LYS A 569 17.84 -44.66 14.16
CA LYS A 569 17.65 -44.81 12.72
C LYS A 569 16.96 -46.15 12.41
N GLY A 570 15.90 -46.05 11.61
CA GLY A 570 15.68 -46.89 10.43
C GLY A 570 15.71 -48.40 10.60
N ARG A 571 14.53 -48.99 10.77
CA ARG A 571 14.10 -50.13 9.94
C ARG A 571 12.62 -49.98 9.61
N ARG A 572 12.34 -49.59 8.36
CA ARG A 572 11.09 -49.95 7.68
C ARG A 572 11.11 -51.45 7.45
N SER A 573 10.00 -52.17 7.62
CA SER A 573 9.01 -52.50 6.57
C SER A 573 8.02 -53.54 7.13
N PRO A 574 6.95 -53.97 6.43
CA PRO A 574 6.04 -53.26 5.53
C PRO A 574 4.56 -53.66 5.79
N ILE A 575 3.60 -52.74 5.75
CA ILE A 575 2.25 -53.07 5.28
C ILE A 575 1.77 -51.95 4.36
N LEU A 576 1.59 -52.34 3.11
CA LEU A 576 1.07 -51.56 2.00
C LEU A 576 -0.44 -51.32 2.20
N LEU A 577 -0.92 -50.10 1.95
CA LEU A 577 -2.25 -49.83 1.39
C LEU A 577 -2.30 -48.42 0.78
N SER A 578 -2.01 -48.38 -0.52
CA SER A 578 -2.68 -47.63 -1.60
C SER A 578 -3.40 -46.29 -1.33
N LYS A 579 -2.82 -45.19 -1.86
CA LYS A 579 -3.40 -44.11 -2.73
C LYS A 579 -2.41 -42.93 -2.67
N GLY A 580 -1.72 -42.54 -3.75
CA GLY A 580 -2.25 -42.06 -5.03
C GLY A 580 -2.53 -40.55 -4.88
N LEU A 581 -1.51 -39.70 -4.85
CA LEU A 581 -0.98 -38.89 -5.98
C LEU A 581 -1.66 -37.52 -6.09
N LEU A 582 -0.98 -36.45 -5.62
CA LEU A 582 -0.86 -35.12 -6.24
C LEU A 582 0.15 -34.27 -5.43
N THR A 583 1.43 -34.48 -5.67
CA THR A 583 2.47 -33.46 -5.47
C THR A 583 2.98 -33.12 -6.85
N ILE A 584 2.53 -31.99 -7.40
CA ILE A 584 3.13 -31.38 -8.58
C ILE A 584 4.25 -30.47 -8.07
N GLU A 585 5.48 -30.84 -8.43
CA GLU A 585 6.64 -29.96 -8.39
C GLU A 585 6.42 -28.77 -9.33
N LEU A 586 6.79 -27.57 -8.88
CA LEU A 586 7.16 -26.50 -9.80
C LEU A 586 8.31 -25.65 -9.21
N GLY A 587 9.49 -25.84 -9.79
CA GLY A 587 10.37 -24.74 -10.23
C GLY A 587 11.11 -23.94 -9.17
N LYS A 588 12.30 -24.44 -8.79
CA LYS A 588 13.38 -23.63 -8.23
C LYS A 588 14.20 -23.05 -9.38
N ALA A 589 14.31 -21.72 -9.48
CA ALA A 589 15.31 -21.04 -10.29
C ALA A 589 16.08 -20.06 -9.39
N GLU A 590 17.39 -20.21 -9.35
CA GLU A 590 18.32 -19.27 -8.71
C GLU A 590 18.48 -18.00 -9.56
N ASN A 591 18.44 -16.83 -8.92
CA ASN A 591 19.49 -15.81 -9.08
C ASN A 591 19.31 -14.64 -8.11
N GLY A 592 20.38 -14.33 -7.38
CA GLY A 592 20.91 -12.97 -7.27
C GLY A 592 20.28 -11.96 -6.29
N SER A 593 21.04 -11.68 -5.23
CA SER A 593 21.33 -10.34 -4.70
C SER A 593 20.22 -9.55 -3.98
N GLY A 594 20.40 -9.42 -2.65
CA GLY A 594 20.62 -8.11 -2.04
C GLY A 594 19.41 -7.29 -1.60
N ASP A 595 19.37 -7.07 -0.29
CA ASP A 595 19.11 -5.79 0.38
C ASP A 595 17.74 -5.56 1.06
N SER A 596 17.85 -5.45 2.39
CA SER A 596 17.21 -4.51 3.31
C SER A 596 15.68 -4.28 3.33
N SER A 597 15.13 -4.76 4.45
CA SER A 597 14.24 -4.06 5.39
C SER A 597 12.72 -3.96 5.14
N PRO A 598 11.93 -3.92 6.24
CA PRO A 598 10.57 -4.46 6.27
C PRO A 598 9.48 -3.43 6.61
N SER A 599 8.22 -3.93 6.59
CA SER A 599 7.01 -3.48 7.32
C SER A 599 5.91 -2.79 6.50
N PRO A 600 4.64 -2.73 6.97
CA PRO A 600 3.90 -3.68 7.83
C PRO A 600 2.47 -3.96 7.32
N VAL A 601 1.94 -5.19 7.49
CA VAL A 601 0.47 -5.40 7.44
C VAL A 601 0.01 -6.30 8.58
N SER A 602 -0.93 -5.74 9.32
CA SER A 602 -1.81 -6.25 10.37
C SER A 602 -1.73 -7.73 10.78
N SER A 603 -1.33 -7.94 12.02
CA SER A 603 -1.59 -9.16 12.77
C SER A 603 -2.97 -9.06 13.44
N LEU A 604 -3.97 -9.77 12.91
CA LEU A 604 -5.07 -10.26 13.75
C LEU A 604 -4.59 -11.54 14.46
N PRO A 605 -4.87 -11.72 15.76
CA PRO A 605 -4.39 -12.87 16.50
C PRO A 605 -5.25 -14.10 16.20
N SER A 606 -4.71 -15.04 15.44
CA SER A 606 -5.18 -16.43 15.45
C SER A 606 -4.90 -17.04 16.83
N PRO A 607 -5.86 -17.73 17.47
CA PRO A 607 -5.66 -18.29 18.79
C PRO A 607 -4.57 -19.36 18.73
N VAL A 608 -3.65 -19.24 19.68
CA VAL A 608 -2.49 -20.11 19.89
C VAL A 608 -2.96 -21.55 20.05
N SER A 609 -2.70 -22.41 19.05
CA SER A 609 -2.77 -23.85 19.23
C SER A 609 -1.66 -24.28 20.20
N ASP A 610 -2.06 -24.51 21.44
CA ASP A 610 -1.33 -25.22 22.49
C ASP A 610 -0.73 -26.53 21.90
N PRO A 611 0.55 -26.88 22.14
CA PRO A 611 1.13 -28.14 21.69
C PRO A 611 0.59 -29.29 22.55
N ARG A 612 -0.70 -29.59 22.41
CA ARG A 612 -1.29 -30.79 22.97
C ARG A 612 -0.82 -31.95 22.10
N LYS A 613 -0.18 -32.93 22.76
CA LYS A 613 0.06 -34.28 22.22
C LYS A 613 -1.11 -34.66 21.33
N GLU A 614 -0.87 -34.97 20.06
CA GLU A 614 -1.89 -35.50 19.18
C GLU A 614 -2.54 -36.72 19.89
N PRO A 615 -3.82 -36.62 20.26
CA PRO A 615 -4.55 -37.73 20.85
C PRO A 615 -4.50 -38.92 19.89
N MET A 616 -4.16 -40.12 20.39
CA MET A 616 -3.98 -41.32 19.57
C MET A 616 -5.23 -41.57 18.71
N ASN A 617 -5.10 -41.58 17.38
CA ASN A 617 -6.22 -41.75 16.45
C ASN A 617 -7.16 -42.90 16.89
N ILE A 618 -8.47 -42.70 16.90
CA ILE A 618 -9.49 -43.69 17.32
C ILE A 618 -9.26 -45.05 16.64
N TYR A 619 -8.86 -45.09 15.38
CA TYR A 619 -8.54 -46.35 14.69
C TYR A 619 -7.37 -47.10 15.35
N ASN A 620 -6.34 -46.38 15.79
CA ASN A 620 -5.20 -46.96 16.51
C ASN A 620 -5.62 -47.42 17.90
N LEU A 621 -6.47 -46.64 18.59
CA LEU A 621 -6.96 -46.97 19.92
C LEU A 621 -7.85 -48.22 19.91
N ILE A 622 -8.74 -48.35 18.91
CA ILE A 622 -9.54 -49.57 18.69
C ILE A 622 -8.64 -50.76 18.36
N ALA A 623 -7.60 -50.59 17.55
CA ALA A 623 -6.66 -51.66 17.24
C ALA A 623 -5.92 -52.15 18.50
N ILE A 624 -5.48 -51.23 19.35
CA ILE A 624 -4.86 -51.53 20.65
C ILE A 624 -5.84 -52.29 21.52
N ILE A 625 -7.06 -51.77 21.74
CA ILE A 625 -8.09 -52.42 22.55
C ILE A 625 -8.38 -53.85 22.08
N ARG A 626 -8.49 -54.07 20.75
CA ARG A 626 -8.71 -55.41 20.18
C ARG A 626 -7.55 -56.37 20.49
N ASP A 627 -6.31 -55.87 20.46
CA ASP A 627 -5.13 -56.66 20.81
C ASP A 627 -5.08 -56.95 22.32
N GLN A 628 -5.43 -55.96 23.14
CA GLN A 628 -5.54 -56.11 24.59
C GLN A 628 -6.55 -57.18 24.99
N ILE A 629 -7.72 -57.21 24.34
CA ILE A 629 -8.76 -58.22 24.56
C ILE A 629 -8.24 -59.62 24.23
N LYS A 630 -7.52 -59.80 23.11
CA LYS A 630 -6.97 -61.12 22.72
C LYS A 630 -5.99 -61.64 23.77
N HIS A 631 -5.11 -60.77 24.26
CA HIS A 631 -4.14 -61.14 25.28
C HIS A 631 -4.82 -61.45 26.62
N LEU A 632 -5.82 -60.68 27.01
CA LEU A 632 -6.64 -60.96 28.18
C LEU A 632 -7.37 -62.29 28.08
N GLN A 633 -7.98 -62.60 26.93
CA GLN A 633 -8.62 -63.90 26.68
C GLN A 633 -7.63 -65.06 26.88
N ALA A 634 -6.43 -64.98 26.28
CA ALA A 634 -5.41 -66.00 26.43
C ALA A 634 -4.94 -66.17 27.90
N ALA A 635 -4.81 -65.08 28.64
CA ALA A 635 -4.43 -65.13 30.06
C ALA A 635 -5.53 -65.75 30.94
N VAL A 636 -6.80 -65.45 30.65
CA VAL A 636 -7.96 -66.02 31.35
C VAL A 636 -8.10 -67.51 31.04
N ASP A 637 -7.98 -67.92 29.78
CA ASP A 637 -8.00 -69.34 29.39
C ASP A 637 -6.92 -70.13 30.15
N ARG A 638 -5.75 -69.53 30.31
CA ARG A 638 -4.64 -70.10 31.08
C ARG A 638 -4.92 -70.15 32.58
N THR A 639 -5.57 -69.13 33.16
CA THR A 639 -6.08 -69.19 34.54
C THR A 639 -7.02 -70.37 34.73
N THR A 640 -7.94 -70.60 33.78
CA THR A 640 -8.88 -71.72 33.88
C THR A 640 -8.16 -73.07 33.80
N GLU A 641 -7.13 -73.20 32.97
CA GLU A 641 -6.31 -74.41 32.89
C GLU A 641 -5.48 -74.66 34.16
N LEU A 642 -4.85 -73.61 34.70
CA LEU A 642 -4.13 -73.69 35.97
C LEU A 642 -5.06 -74.01 37.15
N SER A 643 -6.31 -73.53 37.12
CA SER A 643 -7.30 -73.88 38.14
C SER A 643 -7.69 -75.36 38.07
N ARG A 644 -7.84 -75.93 36.88
CA ARG A 644 -8.03 -77.38 36.68
C ARG A 644 -6.82 -78.17 37.18
N GLN A 645 -5.59 -77.70 36.94
CA GLN A 645 -4.37 -78.32 37.45
C GLN A 645 -4.22 -78.19 38.97
N ARG A 646 -4.55 -77.05 39.58
CA ARG A 646 -4.50 -76.87 41.04
C ARG A 646 -5.53 -77.73 41.77
N VAL A 647 -6.73 -77.91 41.22
CA VAL A 647 -7.72 -78.88 41.73
C VAL A 647 -7.18 -80.32 41.65
N ALA A 648 -6.33 -80.62 40.67
CA ALA A 648 -5.62 -81.90 40.56
C ALA A 648 -4.36 -82.01 41.46
N THR A 649 -3.83 -80.89 41.99
CA THR A 649 -2.56 -80.87 42.75
C THR A 649 -2.77 -80.52 44.25
N GLN A 650 -3.99 -80.23 44.68
CA GLN A 650 -4.37 -80.01 46.08
C GLN A 650 -4.46 -81.34 46.86
N GLU A 651 -3.44 -82.19 46.74
CA GLU A 651 -3.24 -83.38 47.57
C GLU A 651 -1.96 -83.31 48.44
N LEU A 652 -1.08 -82.29 48.32
CA LEU A 652 0.15 -82.21 49.13
C LEU A 652 0.56 -80.78 49.57
N GLY A 653 0.20 -80.43 50.83
CA GLY A 653 0.95 -79.72 51.90
C GLY A 653 1.76 -78.41 51.70
N PRO A 654 1.55 -77.35 52.53
CA PRO A 654 2.33 -76.09 52.52
C PRO A 654 3.26 -75.90 53.75
N ALA A 655 4.49 -75.38 53.57
CA ALA A 655 5.36 -75.02 54.72
C ALA A 655 6.46 -73.94 54.50
N VAL A 656 6.46 -73.14 53.42
CA VAL A 656 7.53 -72.15 53.19
C VAL A 656 6.96 -70.79 52.74
N ASP A 657 6.30 -70.06 53.64
CA ASP A 657 5.64 -68.79 53.27
C ASP A 657 5.98 -67.58 54.16
N LYS A 658 6.39 -67.79 55.42
CA LYS A 658 6.46 -66.68 56.39
C LYS A 658 7.63 -65.69 56.18
N ASP A 659 8.78 -66.15 55.70
CA ASP A 659 9.96 -65.25 55.53
C ASP A 659 9.92 -64.45 54.22
N LYS A 660 9.22 -64.97 53.19
CA LYS A 660 8.95 -64.21 51.96
C LYS A 660 7.99 -63.06 52.21
N GLU A 661 7.01 -63.26 53.10
CA GLU A 661 5.99 -62.29 53.40
C GLU A 661 6.56 -61.06 54.13
N ALA A 662 7.49 -61.26 55.08
CA ALA A 662 8.17 -60.17 55.79
C ALA A 662 9.06 -59.30 54.87
N LEU A 663 9.83 -59.91 53.96
CA LEU A 663 10.63 -59.17 52.97
C LEU A 663 9.75 -58.41 51.96
N MET A 664 8.59 -58.97 51.61
CA MET A 664 7.63 -58.32 50.72
C MET A 664 7.01 -57.07 51.37
N GLU A 665 6.72 -57.13 52.67
CA GLU A 665 6.19 -56.00 53.43
C GLU A 665 7.17 -54.82 53.49
N GLU A 666 8.48 -55.09 53.68
CA GLU A 666 9.51 -54.04 53.69
C GLU A 666 9.74 -53.41 52.31
N ILE A 667 9.69 -54.22 51.24
CA ILE A 667 9.72 -53.72 49.86
C ILE A 667 8.51 -52.82 49.56
N LEU A 668 7.31 -53.19 50.02
CA LEU A 668 6.11 -52.38 49.85
C LEU A 668 6.21 -51.05 50.59
N LYS A 669 6.76 -51.05 51.81
CA LYS A 669 6.98 -49.83 52.60
C LYS A 669 7.96 -48.86 51.92
N LEU A 670 9.07 -49.37 51.39
CA LEU A 670 10.04 -48.57 50.63
C LEU A 670 9.45 -48.04 49.31
N LYS A 671 8.64 -48.84 48.60
CA LYS A 671 7.94 -48.39 47.39
C LYS A 671 6.93 -47.28 47.68
N SER A 672 6.19 -47.38 48.79
CA SER A 672 5.27 -46.34 49.25
C SER A 672 6.00 -45.03 49.53
N LEU A 673 7.09 -45.08 50.30
CA LEU A 673 7.90 -43.89 50.62
C LEU A 673 8.50 -43.24 49.35
N LEU A 674 8.97 -44.05 48.40
CA LEU A 674 9.47 -43.56 47.12
C LEU A 674 8.36 -42.90 46.30
N SER A 675 7.14 -43.45 46.33
CA SER A 675 5.96 -42.87 45.67
C SER A 675 5.64 -41.49 46.25
N THR A 676 5.56 -41.36 47.58
CA THR A 676 5.31 -40.09 48.25
C THR A 676 6.39 -39.05 47.93
N LYS A 677 7.67 -39.45 47.85
CA LYS A 677 8.77 -38.53 47.47
C LYS A 677 8.66 -38.09 46.00
N ARG A 678 8.24 -38.97 45.10
CA ARG A 678 7.99 -38.61 43.69
C ARG A 678 6.82 -37.64 43.55
N GLU A 679 5.75 -37.83 44.31
CA GLU A 679 4.60 -36.94 44.36
C GLU A 679 4.98 -35.56 44.90
N GLN A 680 5.74 -35.50 46.01
CA GLN A 680 6.27 -34.23 46.54
C GLN A 680 7.11 -33.46 45.50
N ILE A 681 7.94 -34.16 44.72
CA ILE A 681 8.73 -33.54 43.63
C ILE A 681 7.80 -33.02 42.51
N ALA A 682 6.73 -33.75 42.17
CA ALA A 682 5.77 -33.32 41.16
C ALA A 682 5.01 -32.05 41.61
N THR A 683 4.59 -32.00 42.87
CA THR A 683 3.94 -30.83 43.47
C THR A 683 4.88 -29.62 43.47
N LEU A 684 6.13 -29.79 43.91
CA LEU A 684 7.13 -28.71 43.89
C LEU A 684 7.39 -28.19 42.46
N ARG A 685 7.48 -29.08 41.46
CA ARG A 685 7.62 -28.67 40.06
C ARG A 685 6.41 -27.87 39.56
N THR A 686 5.20 -28.24 39.98
CA THR A 686 3.96 -27.54 39.61
C THR A 686 3.94 -26.15 40.22
N VAL A 687 4.26 -26.02 41.51
CA VAL A 687 4.35 -24.73 42.21
C VAL A 687 5.43 -23.84 41.57
N LEU A 688 6.61 -24.39 41.25
CA LEU A 688 7.66 -23.65 40.55
C LEU A 688 7.23 -23.17 39.16
N LYS A 689 6.49 -24.00 38.42
CA LYS A 689 5.94 -23.62 37.11
C LYS A 689 4.91 -22.49 37.24
N ALA A 690 4.03 -22.56 38.25
CA ALA A 690 3.07 -21.51 38.54
C ALA A 690 3.78 -20.19 38.94
N ASN A 691 4.79 -20.25 39.82
CA ASN A 691 5.58 -19.07 40.19
C ASN A 691 6.31 -18.45 39.00
N LYS A 692 6.88 -19.28 38.12
CA LYS A 692 7.49 -18.83 36.87
C LYS A 692 6.47 -18.09 36.00
N GLN A 693 5.29 -18.68 35.79
CA GLN A 693 4.23 -18.06 34.99
C GLN A 693 3.79 -16.72 35.58
N THR A 694 3.60 -16.65 36.90
CA THR A 694 3.22 -15.41 37.58
C THR A 694 4.30 -14.33 37.42
N ALA A 695 5.59 -14.69 37.51
CA ALA A 695 6.69 -13.76 37.28
C ALA A 695 6.75 -13.26 35.83
N GLU A 696 6.54 -14.15 34.85
CA GLU A 696 6.50 -13.79 33.43
C GLU A 696 5.34 -12.83 33.12
N VAL A 697 4.15 -13.08 33.68
CA VAL A 697 2.98 -12.19 33.54
C VAL A 697 3.24 -10.84 34.20
N ALA A 698 3.81 -10.81 35.40
CA ALA A 698 4.15 -9.56 36.09
C ALA A 698 5.18 -8.73 35.29
N LEU A 699 6.18 -9.38 34.70
CA LEU A 699 7.20 -8.73 33.87
C LEU A 699 6.60 -8.21 32.56
N ALA A 700 5.70 -8.96 31.92
CA ALA A 700 4.97 -8.52 30.74
C ALA A 700 4.12 -7.27 31.02
N ASN A 701 3.41 -7.25 32.15
CA ASN A 701 2.62 -6.11 32.59
C ASN A 701 3.49 -4.87 32.85
N LEU A 702 4.62 -5.05 33.53
CA LEU A 702 5.54 -3.94 33.81
C LEU A 702 6.14 -3.37 32.51
N LYS A 703 6.49 -4.26 31.56
CA LYS A 703 6.97 -3.85 30.24
C LYS A 703 5.90 -3.08 29.45
N SER A 704 4.65 -3.54 29.46
CA SER A 704 3.54 -2.83 28.81
C SER A 704 3.31 -1.46 29.45
N LYS A 705 3.34 -1.36 30.78
CA LYS A 705 3.20 -0.09 31.48
C LYS A 705 4.32 0.90 31.11
N TYR A 706 5.56 0.42 31.07
CA TYR A 706 6.71 1.25 30.67
C TYR A 706 6.59 1.77 29.23
N GLU A 707 6.21 0.93 28.27
CA GLU A 707 6.01 1.37 26.88
C GLU A 707 4.85 2.38 26.76
N ASN A 708 3.77 2.21 27.52
CA ASN A 708 2.67 3.18 27.56
C ASN A 708 3.11 4.54 28.14
N GLU A 709 3.84 4.54 29.26
CA GLU A 709 4.37 5.77 29.86
C GLU A 709 5.35 6.47 28.90
N LYS A 710 6.23 5.71 28.25
CA LYS A 710 7.15 6.22 27.23
C LYS A 710 6.41 6.85 26.04
N ALA A 711 5.33 6.24 25.58
CA ALA A 711 4.48 6.79 24.53
C ALA A 711 3.84 8.12 24.96
N MET A 712 3.25 8.17 26.17
CA MET A 712 2.66 9.41 26.71
C MET A 712 3.69 10.54 26.88
N VAL A 713 4.89 10.23 27.37
CA VAL A 713 5.98 11.22 27.50
C VAL A 713 6.40 11.74 26.13
N THR A 714 6.50 10.86 25.13
CA THR A 714 6.86 11.24 23.75
C THR A 714 5.80 12.16 23.14
N GLU A 715 4.52 11.83 23.30
CA GLU A 715 3.40 12.66 22.83
C GLU A 715 3.39 14.03 23.52
N THR A 716 3.60 14.06 24.84
CA THR A 716 3.65 15.31 25.62
C THR A 716 4.82 16.19 25.18
N MET A 717 6.01 15.61 24.97
CA MET A 717 7.15 16.35 24.41
C MET A 717 6.86 16.91 23.02
N MET A 718 6.15 16.16 22.17
CA MET A 718 5.76 16.63 20.84
C MET A 718 4.77 17.79 20.91
N LYS A 719 3.77 17.73 21.80
CA LYS A 719 2.83 18.83 22.05
C LYS A 719 3.55 20.10 22.52
N LEU A 720 4.44 19.98 23.52
CA LEU A 720 5.23 21.11 24.02
C LEU A 720 6.12 21.74 22.94
N ARG A 721 6.70 20.92 22.04
CA ARG A 721 7.47 21.44 20.89
C ARG A 721 6.60 22.22 19.91
N ASN A 722 5.37 21.76 19.65
CA ASN A 722 4.43 22.44 18.78
C ASN A 722 3.93 23.76 19.39
N GLU A 723 3.57 23.76 20.68
CA GLU A 723 3.18 24.96 21.41
C GLU A 723 4.32 26.00 21.45
N LEU A 724 5.57 25.55 21.70
CA LEU A 724 6.73 26.43 21.63
C LEU A 724 6.93 27.03 20.23
N LYS A 725 6.64 26.26 19.18
CA LYS A 725 6.71 26.75 17.80
C LYS A 725 5.65 27.83 17.54
N ALA A 726 4.40 27.60 17.95
CA ALA A 726 3.32 28.58 17.83
C ALA A 726 3.64 29.87 18.60
N LEU A 727 4.12 29.77 19.84
CA LEU A 727 4.52 30.94 20.63
C LEU A 727 5.67 31.75 19.98
N LYS A 728 6.59 31.08 19.27
CA LYS A 728 7.65 31.76 18.51
C LYS A 728 7.10 32.49 17.28
N GLU A 729 6.13 31.89 16.58
CA GLU A 729 5.45 32.50 15.45
C GLU A 729 4.64 33.73 15.90
N ASP A 730 3.92 33.63 17.03
CA ASP A 730 3.20 34.75 17.64
C ASP A 730 4.17 35.86 18.08
N ALA A 731 5.28 35.52 18.74
CA ALA A 731 6.29 36.49 19.14
C ALA A 731 6.93 37.21 17.94
N ALA A 732 7.19 36.49 16.84
CA ALA A 732 7.67 37.07 15.59
C ALA A 732 6.63 38.04 14.99
N THR A 733 5.36 37.65 15.02
CA THR A 733 4.23 38.47 14.57
C THR A 733 4.09 39.74 15.39
N PHE A 734 4.13 39.64 16.74
CA PHE A 734 4.12 40.81 17.62
C PHE A 734 5.34 41.71 17.40
N SER A 735 6.53 41.14 17.17
CA SER A 735 7.73 41.92 16.86
C SER A 735 7.57 42.69 15.53
N SER A 736 6.98 42.04 14.52
CA SER A 736 6.67 42.67 13.23
C SER A 736 5.63 43.79 13.37
N LEU A 737 4.53 43.56 14.11
CA LEU A 737 3.53 44.60 14.40
C LEU A 737 4.16 45.77 15.17
N ARG A 738 4.97 45.49 16.19
CA ARG A 738 5.65 46.53 16.98
C ARG A 738 6.61 47.35 16.11
N ALA A 739 7.35 46.72 15.21
CA ALA A 739 8.20 47.42 14.25
C ALA A 739 7.37 48.33 13.32
N MET A 740 6.23 47.83 12.82
CA MET A 740 5.31 48.61 11.99
C MET A 740 4.70 49.82 12.73
N PHE A 741 4.40 49.68 14.04
CA PHE A 741 3.92 50.81 14.84
C PHE A 741 5.02 51.80 15.19
N ALA A 742 6.27 51.37 15.32
CA ALA A 742 7.41 52.26 15.59
C ALA A 742 7.85 53.08 14.37
N THR A 743 7.49 52.66 13.15
CA THR A 743 7.77 53.37 11.90
C THR A 743 6.68 54.36 11.49
N ARG A 744 5.55 54.40 12.20
CA ARG A 744 4.53 55.46 12.13
C ARG A 744 4.80 56.50 13.21
#